data_AF-A4I8C9-F1
#
_entry.id   AF-A4I8C9-F1
#
_cell.length_a   1.000
_cell.length_b   1.000
_cell.length_c   1.000
_cell.angle_alpha   90.00
_cell.angle_beta   90.00
_cell.angle_gamma   90.00
#
_symmetry.space_group_name_H-M   'P 1'
#
loop_
_entity.id
_entity.type
_entity.pdbx_description
1 polymer ?
#
loop_
_entity_poly.entity_id
_entity_poly.type
_entity_poly.pdbx_seq_one_letter_code
_entity_poly.pdbx_strand_id
1 'polypeptide(L)'
;MREQTKGRSLMARYVLQNAVSDVVHSSSSSVTAANADSLHPRGIMKLVQGVPRLRFRNQQVHRRKIILLGYQEVGKTSLRKCFESEPFFFKSLPEVRTTSGVEVQEKSMTIDGDSVHIILSDFAGQESYHSHTYFLTERSIFVLVWKLSAVEQDFQSSGINVREEERLQRWIAEVFAKYPHARIVLVATHLDELRVQGQRSVEMILNKVEGKLRSFIDDLIAASNTTATPTTLGAPALASSSTAAGGAPSSSKGQISSHLAQPRYARRVIVGNFAVSCKTRLIIAAGNALRHLSGEKISALLKYLGALLKEDCFADREYPAAVVPGRHAKLIESLEDVKRRHPVKLLMRLSEFVQMAVNVGIESEEELLQVARLMHSWDMVYLFNQYSIEANPLIVLYPRWLNRMAASLFSYAHLLRTPLHMRSMIGGLEYLVSNAEMADMCLMRKGYLRWPLARVLFHKPLSDFLRRPPDDADVAMCLELLEAMQLVYPVEVESDEFEVLAEEVPVDPSVGRPVIKSQKITRYYVPSLAPLETPQSLKKLAPVLFHRGVRVRLEFNLLPDELWWRFQCKLHRFIKSVTVYQPAVGGMDDEDLLLNGFRLREADEEHNRWRDSLWLMGRCCRVLVYRDGANAVSVLSAENTSRGSEEVLQAVEDALVGLLQEYKGVQRRTFVACPNQDCGGWLEADVVASSVSITCPTCKQTFESKQIVSSGIGPLGAPRFSQTLLVEAGELLAFCLSHRSCLHMCRYLGIPYKGPSPAREESVEAEADSESDSRQTDALGTHVEYLHALDKVVQAVLFRSWMQRTEEQERRRRMLEDEPTPAFF
;
A
#
# COMPACT_ATOMS: atom_id res chain seq x y z
N MET A 1 -15.55 36.26 -0.73
CA MET A 1 -14.32 35.56 -1.18
C MET A 1 -13.37 35.13 -0.06
N ARG A 2 -13.11 35.91 1.01
CA ARG A 2 -12.20 35.51 2.12
C ARG A 2 -12.72 34.43 3.08
N GLU A 3 -14.04 34.19 3.16
CA GLU A 3 -14.60 33.18 4.07
C GLU A 3 -14.80 31.79 3.43
N GLN A 4 -14.97 31.70 2.11
CA GLN A 4 -15.18 30.41 1.42
C GLN A 4 -13.90 29.56 1.28
N THR A 5 -12.72 30.12 1.58
CA THR A 5 -11.44 29.40 1.49
C THR A 5 -11.05 28.68 2.78
N LYS A 6 -11.76 28.86 3.90
CA LYS A 6 -11.36 28.31 5.22
C LYS A 6 -11.44 26.77 5.33
N GLY A 7 -12.13 26.08 4.42
CA GLY A 7 -12.25 24.61 4.43
C GLY A 7 -11.67 23.89 3.22
N ARG A 8 -11.01 24.59 2.29
CA ARG A 8 -10.40 23.95 1.10
C ARG A 8 -8.99 23.47 1.45
N SER A 9 -8.62 22.26 1.02
CA SER A 9 -7.24 21.77 1.13
C SER A 9 -6.28 22.81 0.50
N LEU A 10 -5.06 22.90 1.02
CA LEU A 10 -4.08 23.88 0.57
C LEU A 10 -3.75 23.70 -0.92
N MET A 11 -3.86 22.50 -1.50
CA MET A 11 -3.80 22.29 -2.95
C MET A 11 -4.81 23.12 -3.72
N ALA A 12 -6.06 23.18 -3.26
CA ALA A 12 -7.07 23.99 -3.92
C ALA A 12 -6.72 25.48 -3.84
N ARG A 13 -6.05 25.93 -2.77
CA ARG A 13 -5.48 27.28 -2.70
C ARG A 13 -4.28 27.47 -3.63
N TYR A 14 -3.40 26.48 -3.73
CA TYR A 14 -2.25 26.50 -4.65
C TYR A 14 -2.69 26.64 -6.11
N VAL A 15 -3.71 25.89 -6.49
CA VAL A 15 -4.34 25.94 -7.80
C VAL A 15 -5.02 27.30 -8.05
N LEU A 16 -5.67 27.88 -7.03
CA LEU A 16 -6.27 29.20 -7.15
C LEU A 16 -5.22 30.31 -7.24
N GLN A 17 -4.12 30.25 -6.48
CA GLN A 17 -3.04 31.22 -6.56
C GLN A 17 -2.34 31.19 -7.92
N ASN A 18 -2.12 30.00 -8.49
CA ASN A 18 -1.54 29.88 -9.83
C ASN A 18 -2.54 30.22 -10.95
N ALA A 19 -3.85 30.03 -10.74
CA ALA A 19 -4.87 30.46 -11.71
C ALA A 19 -5.05 31.99 -11.78
N VAL A 20 -4.78 32.72 -10.69
CA VAL A 20 -4.92 34.19 -10.67
C VAL A 20 -3.81 34.89 -11.46
N SER A 21 -2.63 34.27 -11.57
CA SER A 21 -1.52 34.81 -12.36
C SER A 21 -1.78 34.80 -13.88
N ASP A 22 -2.66 33.92 -14.38
CA ASP A 22 -3.01 33.82 -15.81
C ASP A 22 -4.04 34.88 -16.28
N VAL A 23 -4.64 35.66 -15.38
CA VAL A 23 -5.74 36.59 -15.73
C VAL A 23 -5.25 37.95 -16.25
N VAL A 24 -3.95 38.25 -16.22
CA VAL A 24 -3.43 39.58 -16.62
C VAL A 24 -3.27 39.76 -18.14
N HIS A 25 -3.37 38.69 -18.95
CA HIS A 25 -3.13 38.78 -20.41
C HIS A 25 -4.17 38.11 -21.32
N SER A 26 -5.45 38.12 -20.96
CA SER A 26 -6.51 37.91 -21.97
C SER A 26 -7.69 38.85 -21.77
N SER A 27 -7.69 39.92 -22.57
CA SER A 27 -8.87 40.73 -22.82
C SER A 27 -9.87 39.94 -23.68
N SER A 28 -11.15 40.07 -23.34
CA SER A 28 -12.34 39.66 -24.12
C SER A 28 -12.68 38.17 -24.21
N SER A 29 -13.21 37.60 -23.13
CA SER A 29 -14.54 36.94 -23.17
C SER A 29 -15.02 36.72 -21.73
N SER A 30 -16.02 37.52 -21.34
CA SER A 30 -16.67 37.41 -20.05
C SER A 30 -17.60 36.18 -20.04
N VAL A 31 -17.11 35.05 -19.55
CA VAL A 31 -17.98 34.01 -18.99
C VAL A 31 -17.71 33.97 -17.49
N THR A 32 -18.75 34.29 -16.74
CA THR A 32 -18.78 34.46 -15.29
C THR A 32 -18.26 33.22 -14.56
N ALA A 33 -17.07 33.33 -13.97
CA ALA A 33 -16.43 32.30 -13.14
C ALA A 33 -17.05 32.14 -11.73
N ALA A 34 -18.33 32.49 -11.54
CA ALA A 34 -18.96 32.59 -10.23
C ALA A 34 -19.76 31.34 -9.78
N ASN A 35 -19.99 30.34 -10.64
CA ASN A 35 -20.91 29.21 -10.33
C ASN A 35 -20.26 27.81 -10.28
N ALA A 36 -18.93 27.68 -10.26
CA ALA A 36 -18.28 26.37 -10.35
C ALA A 36 -18.29 25.53 -9.04
N ASP A 37 -18.72 26.09 -7.91
CA ASP A 37 -18.54 25.47 -6.59
C ASP A 37 -19.78 24.74 -6.02
N SER A 38 -20.78 24.41 -6.86
CA SER A 38 -22.02 23.75 -6.41
C SER A 38 -22.42 22.48 -7.18
N LEU A 39 -21.54 21.89 -7.97
CA LEU A 39 -21.90 20.75 -8.82
C LEU A 39 -21.81 19.40 -8.09
N HIS A 40 -22.98 18.78 -7.93
CA HIS A 40 -23.17 17.36 -7.65
C HIS A 40 -22.41 16.49 -8.67
N PRO A 41 -21.79 15.37 -8.25
CA PRO A 41 -20.92 14.53 -9.08
C PRO A 41 -21.72 13.55 -9.96
N ARG A 42 -22.76 14.01 -10.67
CA ARG A 42 -23.41 13.20 -11.71
C ARG A 42 -23.66 14.06 -12.94
N GLY A 43 -22.78 13.92 -13.93
CA GLY A 43 -22.95 14.48 -15.27
C GLY A 43 -22.12 15.73 -15.54
N ILE A 44 -20.83 15.70 -15.24
CA ILE A 44 -19.92 16.85 -15.43
C ILE A 44 -19.84 17.24 -16.92
N MET A 45 -19.96 16.27 -17.84
CA MET A 45 -19.93 16.56 -19.29
C MET A 45 -21.26 17.06 -19.88
N LYS A 46 -22.39 17.03 -19.15
CA LYS A 46 -23.69 17.46 -19.69
C LYS A 46 -23.79 18.96 -19.99
N LEU A 47 -22.83 19.76 -19.54
CA LEU A 47 -22.86 21.22 -19.62
C LEU A 47 -22.41 21.82 -20.96
N VAL A 48 -21.99 21.02 -21.94
CA VAL A 48 -21.55 21.56 -23.23
C VAL A 48 -22.18 20.80 -24.40
N GLN A 49 -23.44 21.14 -24.71
CA GLN A 49 -24.08 20.76 -25.97
C GLN A 49 -23.91 21.89 -26.99
N GLY A 50 -23.26 21.61 -28.13
CA GLY A 50 -23.16 22.57 -29.24
C GLY A 50 -21.80 22.68 -29.96
N VAL A 51 -20.80 21.85 -29.64
CA VAL A 51 -19.48 21.92 -30.29
C VAL A 51 -19.55 21.29 -31.71
N PRO A 52 -18.99 21.93 -32.76
CA PRO A 52 -18.93 21.35 -34.09
C PRO A 52 -18.27 19.97 -34.05
N ARG A 53 -18.77 19.00 -34.84
CA ARG A 53 -18.12 17.69 -35.01
C ARG A 53 -16.79 17.84 -35.75
N LEU A 54 -15.75 18.23 -35.01
CA LEU A 54 -14.38 18.34 -35.50
C LEU A 54 -13.89 16.93 -35.86
N ARG A 55 -13.55 16.73 -37.14
CA ARG A 55 -13.00 15.46 -37.63
C ARG A 55 -11.49 15.54 -37.59
N PHE A 56 -10.90 14.83 -36.65
CA PHE A 56 -9.46 14.59 -36.60
C PHE A 56 -9.16 13.20 -37.17
N ARG A 57 -8.08 13.09 -37.94
CA ARG A 57 -7.65 11.80 -38.50
C ARG A 57 -7.11 10.90 -37.39
N ASN A 58 -7.55 9.64 -37.37
CA ASN A 58 -7.00 8.63 -36.47
C ASN A 58 -5.51 8.40 -36.77
N GLN A 59 -4.74 8.14 -35.73
CA GLN A 59 -3.30 7.93 -35.83
C GLN A 59 -2.96 6.53 -35.36
N GLN A 60 -2.09 5.83 -36.08
CA GLN A 60 -1.50 4.60 -35.59
C GLN A 60 -0.27 4.96 -34.76
N VAL A 61 -0.29 4.64 -33.46
CA VAL A 61 0.75 5.08 -32.51
C VAL A 61 1.33 3.88 -31.79
N HIS A 62 2.61 3.60 -32.05
CA HIS A 62 3.36 2.58 -31.31
C HIS A 62 4.16 3.24 -30.19
N ARG A 63 3.52 3.52 -29.06
CA ARG A 63 4.18 4.11 -27.87
C ARG A 63 3.91 3.28 -26.63
N ARG A 64 4.97 2.79 -25.98
CA ARG A 64 4.88 2.01 -24.73
C ARG A 64 6.12 2.17 -23.86
N LYS A 65 5.98 1.74 -22.60
CA LYS A 65 7.01 1.88 -21.56
C LYS A 65 7.79 0.56 -21.38
N ILE A 66 9.09 0.68 -21.15
CA ILE A 66 9.95 -0.39 -20.66
C ILE A 66 10.35 0.01 -19.25
N ILE A 67 10.07 -0.84 -18.28
CA ILE A 67 10.38 -0.58 -16.87
C ILE A 67 11.47 -1.55 -16.42
N LEU A 68 12.64 -1.01 -16.08
CA LEU A 68 13.73 -1.79 -15.47
C LEU A 68 13.48 -1.91 -13.96
N LEU A 69 13.29 -3.14 -13.48
CA LEU A 69 13.15 -3.45 -12.05
C LEU A 69 14.27 -4.39 -11.62
N GLY A 70 14.57 -4.38 -10.32
CA GLY A 70 15.68 -5.16 -9.76
C GLY A 70 16.37 -4.41 -8.64
N TYR A 71 17.15 -5.12 -7.83
CA TYR A 71 17.76 -4.56 -6.62
C TYR A 71 18.91 -3.60 -6.94
N GLN A 72 19.45 -2.92 -5.94
CA GLN A 72 20.58 -2.03 -6.12
C GLN A 72 21.78 -2.78 -6.73
N GLU A 73 22.57 -2.08 -7.56
CA GLU A 73 23.82 -2.58 -8.15
C GLU A 73 23.72 -3.81 -9.07
N VAL A 74 22.51 -4.27 -9.42
CA VAL A 74 22.32 -5.36 -10.40
C VAL A 74 22.56 -4.93 -11.86
N GLY A 75 22.99 -3.70 -12.12
CA GLY A 75 23.32 -3.22 -13.48
C GLY A 75 22.19 -2.59 -14.29
N LYS A 76 21.08 -2.15 -13.66
CA LYS A 76 19.95 -1.47 -14.35
C LYS A 76 20.38 -0.19 -15.07
N THR A 77 21.03 0.71 -14.35
CA THR A 77 21.55 1.98 -14.89
C THR A 77 22.57 1.74 -16.01
N SER A 78 23.44 0.75 -15.85
CA SER A 78 24.40 0.34 -16.89
C SER A 78 23.68 -0.15 -18.14
N LEU A 79 22.66 -0.99 -17.99
CA LEU A 79 21.85 -1.51 -19.08
C LEU A 79 21.09 -0.38 -19.80
N ARG A 80 20.46 0.53 -19.04
CA ARG A 80 19.84 1.75 -19.59
C ARG A 80 20.85 2.49 -20.46
N LYS A 81 22.02 2.85 -19.93
CA LYS A 81 23.10 3.57 -20.64
C LYS A 81 23.58 2.84 -21.90
N CYS A 82 23.64 1.52 -21.89
CA CYS A 82 23.93 0.73 -23.09
C CYS A 82 22.83 0.89 -24.15
N PHE A 83 21.55 0.88 -23.76
CA PHE A 83 20.45 1.15 -24.68
C PHE A 83 20.48 2.57 -25.25
N GLU A 84 20.89 3.58 -24.47
CA GLU A 84 20.95 4.97 -24.94
C GLU A 84 22.08 5.16 -25.93
N SER A 85 23.27 4.66 -25.59
CA SER A 85 24.50 4.90 -26.33
C SER A 85 24.57 4.18 -27.66
N GLU A 86 23.81 3.13 -27.92
CA GLU A 86 23.82 2.45 -29.22
C GLU A 86 23.03 3.24 -30.30
N PRO A 87 23.62 3.47 -31.49
CA PRO A 87 24.83 2.83 -32.04
C PRO A 87 26.15 3.59 -31.80
N PHE A 88 26.16 4.72 -31.09
CA PHE A 88 27.36 5.50 -30.81
C PHE A 88 28.37 4.71 -29.95
N PHE A 89 29.47 4.34 -30.58
CA PHE A 89 30.56 3.57 -29.99
C PHE A 89 31.32 4.42 -28.95
N PHE A 90 31.08 4.15 -27.67
CA PHE A 90 32.04 4.46 -26.61
C PHE A 90 32.72 3.15 -26.19
N LYS A 91 34.06 3.12 -26.24
CA LYS A 91 34.87 1.95 -25.81
C LYS A 91 34.70 1.63 -24.32
N SER A 92 34.30 2.61 -23.51
CA SER A 92 34.04 2.47 -22.08
C SER A 92 32.57 2.70 -21.75
N LEU A 93 32.09 2.04 -20.69
CA LEU A 93 30.81 2.36 -20.07
C LEU A 93 30.84 3.83 -19.59
N PRO A 94 29.80 4.64 -19.88
CA PRO A 94 29.70 5.97 -19.31
C PRO A 94 29.63 5.89 -17.79
N GLU A 95 30.18 6.90 -17.09
CA GLU A 95 30.22 6.96 -15.62
C GLU A 95 28.84 6.67 -15.01
N VAL A 96 28.70 5.56 -14.29
CA VAL A 96 27.43 5.14 -13.69
C VAL A 96 27.34 5.75 -12.30
N ARG A 97 26.39 6.67 -12.10
CA ARG A 97 26.04 7.20 -10.78
C ARG A 97 24.86 6.43 -10.22
N THR A 98 24.70 6.45 -8.90
CA THR A 98 23.52 5.90 -8.24
C THR A 98 22.27 6.62 -8.75
N THR A 99 21.33 5.86 -9.31
CA THR A 99 20.02 6.39 -9.72
C THR A 99 19.25 6.78 -8.46
N SER A 100 18.78 8.03 -8.40
CA SER A 100 17.88 8.51 -7.34
C SER A 100 16.45 8.59 -7.87
N GLY A 101 15.50 7.89 -7.23
CA GLY A 101 14.12 7.78 -7.72
C GLY A 101 14.04 7.02 -9.05
N VAL A 102 13.41 7.63 -10.06
CA VAL A 102 13.24 7.06 -11.40
C VAL A 102 13.82 7.97 -12.47
N GLU A 103 14.78 7.46 -13.24
CA GLU A 103 15.27 8.10 -14.44
C GLU A 103 14.51 7.59 -15.66
N VAL A 104 13.93 8.52 -16.43
CA VAL A 104 13.14 8.17 -17.61
C VAL A 104 13.75 8.81 -18.84
N GLN A 105 14.00 7.99 -19.86
CA GLN A 105 14.47 8.40 -21.18
C GLN A 105 13.46 8.00 -22.25
N GLU A 106 13.27 8.86 -23.25
CA GLU A 106 12.48 8.55 -24.43
C GLU A 106 13.39 8.31 -25.62
N LYS A 107 13.11 7.24 -26.38
CA LYS A 107 13.86 6.87 -27.58
C LYS A 107 12.91 6.37 -28.65
N SER A 108 13.13 6.78 -29.89
CA SER A 108 12.40 6.26 -31.05
C SER A 108 13.29 5.29 -31.82
N MET A 109 12.70 4.23 -32.37
CA MET A 109 13.41 3.30 -33.24
C MET A 109 12.47 2.70 -34.29
N THR A 110 13.03 2.19 -35.38
CA THR A 110 12.26 1.57 -36.47
C THR A 110 12.23 0.06 -36.30
N ILE A 111 11.03 -0.54 -36.29
CA ILE A 111 10.80 -1.99 -36.25
C ILE A 111 9.85 -2.38 -37.39
N ASP A 112 10.34 -3.19 -38.31
CA ASP A 112 9.62 -3.65 -39.52
C ASP A 112 8.95 -2.49 -40.29
N GLY A 113 9.69 -1.40 -40.48
CA GLY A 113 9.22 -0.20 -41.18
C GLY A 113 8.43 0.79 -40.32
N ASP A 114 7.94 0.39 -39.14
CA ASP A 114 7.15 1.26 -38.26
C ASP A 114 8.02 1.94 -37.21
N SER A 115 7.71 3.21 -36.91
CA SER A 115 8.34 3.91 -35.79
C SER A 115 7.72 3.48 -34.46
N VAL A 116 8.55 3.07 -33.51
CA VAL A 116 8.19 2.68 -32.15
C VAL A 116 8.83 3.66 -31.17
N HIS A 117 8.00 4.33 -30.38
CA HIS A 117 8.39 5.24 -29.30
C HIS A 117 8.46 4.48 -27.97
N ILE A 118 9.64 4.46 -27.38
CA ILE A 118 9.96 3.75 -26.16
C ILE A 118 10.15 4.76 -25.03
N ILE A 119 9.45 4.55 -23.93
CA ILE A 119 9.68 5.25 -22.66
C ILE A 119 10.46 4.29 -21.75
N LEU A 120 11.77 4.44 -21.68
CA LEU A 120 12.64 3.61 -20.86
C LEU A 120 12.76 4.19 -19.45
N SER A 121 12.32 3.45 -18.44
CA SER A 121 12.33 3.88 -17.04
C SER A 121 13.25 3.00 -16.20
N ASP A 122 14.28 3.61 -15.61
CA ASP A 122 15.22 3.00 -14.68
C ASP A 122 14.86 3.40 -13.25
N PHE A 123 14.40 2.43 -12.48
CA PHE A 123 14.02 2.62 -11.08
C PHE A 123 15.22 2.39 -10.18
N ALA A 124 15.44 3.23 -9.18
CA ALA A 124 16.43 2.95 -8.15
C ALA A 124 16.10 1.62 -7.44
N GLY A 125 17.14 0.86 -7.12
CA GLY A 125 17.00 -0.50 -6.58
C GLY A 125 17.02 -0.60 -5.06
N GLN A 126 16.96 0.52 -4.33
CA GLN A 126 16.99 0.46 -2.86
C GLN A 126 15.64 -0.04 -2.35
N GLU A 127 15.68 -1.00 -1.44
CA GLU A 127 14.50 -1.72 -0.91
C GLU A 127 13.51 -0.80 -0.17
N SER A 128 13.97 0.39 0.23
CA SER A 128 13.19 1.41 0.93
C SER A 128 12.29 2.24 0.02
N TYR A 129 12.47 2.20 -1.31
CA TYR A 129 11.63 2.98 -2.24
C TYR A 129 10.27 2.34 -2.49
N HIS A 130 9.44 2.36 -1.45
CA HIS A 130 8.06 1.91 -1.51
C HIS A 130 7.19 2.76 -2.46
N SER A 131 7.62 3.98 -2.80
CA SER A 131 6.94 4.82 -3.79
C SER A 131 7.06 4.31 -5.23
N HIS A 132 8.02 3.44 -5.54
CA HIS A 132 8.30 3.04 -6.92
C HIS A 132 7.14 2.27 -7.56
N THR A 133 6.49 1.42 -6.79
CA THR A 133 5.38 0.61 -7.26
C THR A 133 4.19 1.46 -7.75
N TYR A 134 4.06 2.72 -7.30
CA TYR A 134 3.03 3.69 -7.74
C TYR A 134 3.23 4.21 -9.17
N PHE A 135 4.42 4.04 -9.74
CA PHE A 135 4.77 4.47 -11.09
C PHE A 135 4.92 3.29 -12.07
N LEU A 136 4.57 2.08 -11.61
CA LEU A 136 4.31 0.96 -12.50
C LEU A 136 2.98 1.23 -13.20
N THR A 137 3.00 1.24 -14.52
CA THR A 137 1.83 1.55 -15.34
C THR A 137 1.43 0.36 -16.19
N GLU A 138 0.14 0.27 -16.51
CA GLU A 138 -0.33 -0.59 -17.59
C GLU A 138 0.37 -0.19 -18.91
N ARG A 139 0.33 -1.06 -19.92
CA ARG A 139 1.03 -0.87 -21.22
C ARG A 139 2.55 -0.81 -21.12
N SER A 140 3.10 -1.49 -20.12
CA SER A 140 4.54 -1.62 -19.90
C SER A 140 5.03 -3.05 -20.15
N ILE A 141 6.27 -3.18 -20.62
CA ILE A 141 7.06 -4.41 -20.49
C ILE A 141 7.98 -4.25 -19.28
N PHE A 142 7.95 -5.22 -18.38
CA PHE A 142 8.78 -5.22 -17.18
C PHE A 142 10.04 -6.04 -17.44
N VAL A 143 11.20 -5.39 -17.32
CA VAL A 143 12.50 -6.04 -17.46
C VAL A 143 13.06 -6.24 -16.06
N LEU A 144 13.04 -7.47 -15.58
CA LEU A 144 13.62 -7.83 -14.28
C LEU A 144 15.10 -8.11 -14.45
N VAL A 145 15.90 -7.21 -13.90
CA VAL A 145 17.35 -7.22 -13.97
C VAL A 145 17.92 -7.83 -12.68
N TRP A 146 18.84 -8.77 -12.84
CA TRP A 146 19.53 -9.44 -11.73
C TRP A 146 20.99 -9.69 -12.10
N LYS A 147 21.85 -9.98 -11.11
CA LYS A 147 23.29 -10.12 -11.34
C LYS A 147 23.71 -11.60 -11.37
N LEU A 148 24.51 -11.99 -12.38
CA LEU A 148 25.22 -13.27 -12.38
C LEU A 148 26.37 -13.22 -11.35
N SER A 149 26.46 -14.22 -10.48
CA SER A 149 27.45 -14.28 -9.40
C SER A 149 28.50 -15.35 -9.71
N ALA A 150 29.76 -14.94 -9.82
CA ALA A 150 30.88 -15.84 -10.08
C ALA A 150 31.24 -16.76 -8.91
N VAL A 151 30.78 -16.42 -7.70
CA VAL A 151 31.16 -17.08 -6.43
C VAL A 151 30.09 -18.07 -5.98
N GLU A 152 28.82 -17.80 -6.29
CA GLU A 152 27.68 -18.54 -5.72
C GLU A 152 26.92 -19.39 -6.75
N GLN A 153 27.26 -19.31 -8.03
CA GLN A 153 26.62 -20.09 -9.09
C GLN A 153 27.52 -21.23 -9.56
N ASP A 154 27.51 -22.34 -8.83
CA ASP A 154 28.06 -23.61 -9.33
C ASP A 154 27.07 -24.28 -10.28
N PHE A 155 27.56 -25.00 -11.29
CA PHE A 155 26.72 -25.68 -12.29
C PHE A 155 25.69 -26.66 -11.69
N GLN A 156 26.02 -27.24 -10.53
CA GLN A 156 25.16 -28.14 -9.77
C GLN A 156 24.12 -27.41 -8.90
N SER A 157 24.30 -26.11 -8.68
CA SER A 157 23.38 -25.30 -7.90
C SER A 157 22.10 -24.97 -8.70
N SER A 158 21.18 -24.31 -8.02
CA SER A 158 19.88 -23.93 -8.53
C SER A 158 19.92 -22.86 -9.64
N GLY A 159 21.11 -22.35 -9.98
CA GLY A 159 21.33 -21.33 -11.01
C GLY A 159 21.21 -19.90 -10.48
N ILE A 160 20.64 -19.69 -9.30
CA ILE A 160 20.51 -18.39 -8.63
C ILE A 160 20.68 -18.60 -7.12
N ASN A 161 21.19 -17.60 -6.41
CA ASN A 161 21.23 -17.64 -4.95
C ASN A 161 19.82 -17.36 -4.38
N VAL A 162 19.56 -17.79 -3.14
CA VAL A 162 18.22 -17.66 -2.52
C VAL A 162 17.80 -16.19 -2.39
N ARG A 163 18.74 -15.30 -2.07
CA ARG A 163 18.44 -13.86 -1.88
C ARG A 163 17.99 -13.20 -3.18
N GLU A 164 18.73 -13.37 -4.27
CA GLU A 164 18.38 -12.86 -5.60
C GLU A 164 17.09 -13.48 -6.13
N GLU A 165 16.83 -14.75 -5.82
CA GLU A 165 15.56 -15.39 -6.13
C GLU A 165 14.37 -14.72 -5.41
N GLU A 166 14.43 -14.58 -4.08
CA GLU A 166 13.40 -13.88 -3.29
C GLU A 166 13.19 -12.43 -3.74
N ARG A 167 14.27 -11.78 -4.15
CA ARG A 167 14.28 -10.42 -4.68
C ARG A 167 13.51 -10.33 -6.00
N LEU A 168 13.76 -11.25 -6.93
CA LEU A 168 13.01 -11.34 -8.18
C LEU A 168 11.55 -11.70 -7.94
N GLN A 169 11.28 -12.67 -7.06
CA GLN A 169 9.92 -13.08 -6.69
C GLN A 169 9.12 -11.90 -6.10
N ARG A 170 9.72 -11.06 -5.25
CA ARG A 170 9.09 -9.83 -4.75
C ARG A 170 8.66 -8.90 -5.89
N TRP A 171 9.53 -8.61 -6.85
CA TRP A 171 9.15 -7.77 -7.99
C TRP A 171 8.09 -8.41 -8.88
N ILE A 172 8.13 -9.73 -9.08
CA ILE A 172 7.09 -10.47 -9.80
C ILE A 172 5.76 -10.34 -9.06
N ALA A 173 5.73 -10.50 -7.74
CA ALA A 173 4.51 -10.37 -6.94
C ALA A 173 3.91 -8.96 -7.04
N GLU A 174 4.73 -7.91 -6.96
CA GLU A 174 4.27 -6.51 -7.12
C GLU A 174 3.69 -6.23 -8.51
N VAL A 175 4.37 -6.71 -9.57
CA VAL A 175 3.87 -6.57 -10.95
C VAL A 175 2.59 -7.38 -11.13
N PHE A 176 2.55 -8.63 -10.68
CA PHE A 176 1.40 -9.50 -10.80
C PHE A 176 0.19 -8.93 -10.06
N ALA A 177 0.39 -8.39 -8.84
CA ALA A 177 -0.66 -7.78 -8.03
C ALA A 177 -1.45 -6.72 -8.81
N LYS A 178 -0.76 -5.86 -9.57
CA LYS A 178 -1.40 -4.77 -10.34
C LYS A 178 -1.77 -5.18 -11.76
N TYR A 179 -0.88 -5.92 -12.42
CA TYR A 179 -0.92 -6.23 -13.84
C TYR A 179 -0.64 -7.73 -14.09
N PRO A 180 -1.59 -8.63 -13.77
CA PRO A 180 -1.38 -10.09 -13.83
C PRO A 180 -1.09 -10.64 -15.23
N HIS A 181 -1.36 -9.87 -16.28
CA HIS A 181 -1.08 -10.23 -17.69
C HIS A 181 0.12 -9.50 -18.29
N ALA A 182 0.90 -8.78 -17.47
CA ALA A 182 2.06 -8.05 -17.95
C ALA A 182 3.14 -8.99 -18.47
N ARG A 183 3.86 -8.55 -19.51
CA ARG A 183 5.02 -9.27 -20.03
C ARG A 183 6.25 -8.96 -19.20
N ILE A 184 6.96 -10.02 -18.82
CA ILE A 184 8.22 -9.96 -18.08
C ILE A 184 9.35 -10.48 -18.97
N VAL A 185 10.46 -9.74 -19.00
CA VAL A 185 11.73 -10.16 -19.60
C VAL A 185 12.77 -10.24 -18.51
N LEU A 186 13.46 -11.36 -18.40
CA LEU A 186 14.55 -11.55 -17.44
C LEU A 186 15.87 -11.14 -18.09
N VAL A 187 16.68 -10.34 -17.38
CA VAL A 187 18.00 -9.90 -17.84
C VAL A 187 19.03 -10.10 -16.73
N ALA A 188 19.85 -11.13 -16.88
CA ALA A 188 21.01 -11.40 -16.04
C ALA A 188 22.20 -10.56 -16.51
N THR A 189 22.70 -9.65 -15.70
CA THR A 189 23.85 -8.78 -16.03
C THR A 189 25.16 -9.40 -15.56
N HIS A 190 26.27 -8.70 -15.85
CA HIS A 190 27.62 -9.11 -15.45
C HIS A 190 28.02 -10.48 -16.02
N LEU A 191 27.58 -10.80 -17.24
CA LEU A 191 28.02 -12.00 -17.95
C LEU A 191 29.55 -12.10 -18.02
N ASP A 192 30.26 -10.97 -18.06
CA ASP A 192 31.72 -10.91 -18.03
C ASP A 192 32.35 -11.40 -16.72
N GLU A 193 31.60 -11.49 -15.62
CA GLU A 193 32.10 -12.00 -14.33
C GLU A 193 32.01 -13.52 -14.21
N LEU A 194 31.19 -14.20 -15.04
CA LEU A 194 31.14 -15.67 -15.01
C LEU A 194 32.47 -16.27 -15.47
N ARG A 195 32.97 -17.26 -14.71
CA ARG A 195 34.18 -18.02 -15.06
C ARG A 195 34.04 -18.77 -16.38
N VAL A 196 32.86 -19.31 -16.64
CA VAL A 196 32.53 -20.05 -17.87
C VAL A 196 31.42 -19.31 -18.60
N GLN A 197 31.80 -18.62 -19.68
CA GLN A 197 30.89 -17.83 -20.52
C GLN A 197 30.41 -18.60 -21.76
N GLY A 198 30.64 -19.92 -21.79
CA GLY A 198 30.17 -20.78 -22.87
C GLY A 198 28.65 -20.70 -23.00
N GLN A 199 28.15 -20.46 -24.21
CA GLN A 199 26.72 -20.26 -24.47
C GLN A 199 25.83 -21.33 -23.82
N ARG A 200 26.15 -22.62 -23.98
CA ARG A 200 25.37 -23.73 -23.39
C ARG A 200 25.32 -23.68 -21.87
N SER A 201 26.45 -23.34 -21.25
CA SER A 201 26.59 -23.23 -19.79
C SER A 201 25.70 -22.13 -19.23
N VAL A 202 25.72 -20.95 -19.87
CA VAL A 202 24.90 -19.81 -19.50
C VAL A 202 23.42 -20.08 -19.76
N GLU A 203 23.07 -20.67 -20.92
CA GLU A 203 21.70 -21.07 -21.25
C GLU A 203 21.12 -22.04 -20.20
N MET A 204 21.91 -22.99 -19.68
CA MET A 204 21.46 -23.89 -18.60
C MET A 204 21.12 -23.13 -17.31
N ILE A 205 21.96 -22.16 -16.91
CA ILE A 205 21.71 -21.31 -15.73
C ILE A 205 20.42 -20.52 -15.94
N LEU A 206 20.29 -19.83 -17.06
CA LEU A 206 19.12 -19.02 -17.39
C LEU A 206 17.83 -19.86 -17.41
N ASN A 207 17.85 -21.04 -18.04
CA ASN A 207 16.69 -21.94 -18.09
C ASN A 207 16.28 -22.45 -16.69
N LYS A 208 17.24 -22.74 -15.80
CA LYS A 208 16.93 -23.11 -14.40
C LYS A 208 16.21 -21.97 -13.66
N VAL A 209 16.75 -20.75 -13.76
CA VAL A 209 16.15 -19.56 -13.14
C VAL A 209 14.76 -19.28 -13.69
N GLU A 210 14.60 -19.36 -15.01
CA GLU A 210 13.31 -19.19 -15.66
C GLU A 210 12.30 -20.24 -15.20
N GLY A 211 12.70 -21.52 -15.10
CA GLY A 211 11.83 -22.59 -14.60
C GLY A 211 11.31 -22.32 -13.19
N LYS A 212 12.19 -21.88 -12.29
CA LYS A 212 11.82 -21.49 -10.91
C LYS A 212 10.82 -20.34 -10.87
N LEU A 213 11.12 -19.25 -11.60
CA LEU A 213 10.27 -18.06 -11.60
C LEU A 213 8.95 -18.31 -12.32
N ARG A 214 8.93 -19.16 -13.35
CA ARG A 214 7.68 -19.63 -13.98
C ARG A 214 6.83 -20.41 -12.99
N SER A 215 7.41 -21.38 -12.26
CA SER A 215 6.69 -22.12 -11.22
C SER A 215 6.06 -21.18 -10.20
N PHE A 216 6.81 -20.17 -9.72
CA PHE A 216 6.27 -19.18 -8.79
C PHE A 216 5.08 -18.40 -9.36
N ILE A 217 5.14 -17.98 -10.64
CA ILE A 217 4.02 -17.30 -11.30
C ILE A 217 2.82 -18.25 -11.45
N ASP A 218 3.05 -19.51 -11.81
CA ASP A 218 2.01 -20.52 -11.96
C ASP A 218 1.33 -20.79 -10.60
N ASP A 219 2.10 -20.81 -9.50
CA ASP A 219 1.57 -20.91 -8.14
C ASP A 219 0.70 -19.71 -7.77
N LEU A 220 1.10 -18.48 -8.13
CA LEU A 220 0.27 -17.28 -7.93
C LEU A 220 -1.04 -17.33 -8.72
N ILE A 221 -1.00 -17.83 -9.96
CA ILE A 221 -2.20 -17.99 -10.80
C ILE A 221 -3.10 -19.08 -10.22
N ALA A 222 -2.54 -20.22 -9.78
CA ALA A 222 -3.30 -21.29 -9.15
C ALA A 222 -3.95 -20.84 -7.84
N ALA A 223 -3.20 -20.11 -7.01
CA ALA A 223 -3.73 -19.49 -5.80
C ALA A 223 -4.83 -18.47 -6.11
N SER A 224 -4.67 -17.65 -7.16
CA SER A 224 -5.71 -16.72 -7.63
C SER A 224 -7.00 -17.46 -8.01
N ASN A 225 -6.92 -18.55 -8.77
CA ASN A 225 -8.08 -19.32 -9.20
C ASN A 225 -8.78 -20.03 -8.02
N THR A 226 -8.01 -20.57 -7.09
CA THR A 226 -8.52 -21.23 -5.87
C THR A 226 -9.16 -20.22 -4.91
N THR A 227 -8.65 -19.00 -4.89
CA THR A 227 -9.19 -17.90 -4.07
C THR A 227 -10.43 -17.28 -4.74
N ALA A 228 -10.51 -17.25 -6.06
CA ALA A 228 -11.65 -16.70 -6.78
C ALA A 228 -12.88 -17.63 -6.86
N THR A 229 -12.70 -18.95 -6.68
CA THR A 229 -13.79 -19.92 -6.77
C THR A 229 -14.36 -20.26 -5.39
N PRO A 230 -15.66 -20.05 -5.14
CA PRO A 230 -16.27 -20.45 -3.88
C PRO A 230 -16.23 -21.97 -3.75
N THR A 231 -15.83 -22.50 -2.59
CA THR A 231 -15.79 -23.95 -2.38
C THR A 231 -17.22 -24.45 -2.16
N THR A 232 -17.94 -24.75 -3.24
CA THR A 232 -19.20 -25.50 -3.14
C THR A 232 -18.89 -26.92 -2.67
N LEU A 233 -19.17 -27.20 -1.39
CA LEU A 233 -19.21 -28.55 -0.85
C LEU A 233 -20.16 -29.41 -1.69
N GLY A 234 -19.65 -30.55 -2.16
CA GLY A 234 -20.26 -31.37 -3.20
C GLY A 234 -21.71 -31.76 -2.95
N ALA A 235 -22.53 -31.64 -4.01
CA ALA A 235 -23.72 -32.46 -4.16
C ALA A 235 -23.28 -33.93 -4.37
N PRO A 236 -23.91 -34.91 -3.72
CA PRO A 236 -23.59 -36.30 -3.98
C PRO A 236 -24.08 -36.67 -5.38
N ALA A 237 -23.23 -37.38 -6.13
CA ALA A 237 -23.62 -38.02 -7.38
C ALA A 237 -24.81 -38.95 -7.10
N LEU A 238 -25.99 -38.58 -7.61
CA LEU A 238 -27.15 -39.45 -7.64
C LEU A 238 -27.47 -39.79 -9.10
N ALA A 239 -27.54 -41.10 -9.29
CA ALA A 239 -27.65 -41.82 -10.53
C ALA A 239 -28.84 -41.42 -11.41
N SER A 240 -28.59 -41.54 -12.71
CA SER A 240 -29.54 -41.85 -13.78
C SER A 240 -30.96 -42.22 -13.35
N SER A 241 -31.93 -41.41 -13.77
CA SER A 241 -33.17 -41.97 -14.34
C SER A 241 -33.76 -41.01 -15.38
N SER A 242 -33.94 -41.57 -16.56
CA SER A 242 -34.67 -41.03 -17.69
C SER A 242 -36.16 -40.95 -17.39
N THR A 243 -36.80 -39.83 -17.71
CA THR A 243 -38.14 -39.82 -18.36
C THR A 243 -38.44 -38.44 -18.90
N ALA A 244 -38.89 -38.41 -20.15
CA ALA A 244 -39.27 -37.24 -20.90
C ALA A 244 -40.76 -36.90 -20.69
N ALA A 245 -41.11 -35.62 -20.59
CA ALA A 245 -42.23 -34.99 -21.31
C ALA A 245 -42.44 -33.51 -20.90
N GLY A 246 -42.35 -32.61 -21.89
CA GLY A 246 -43.36 -31.58 -22.18
C GLY A 246 -43.51 -30.34 -21.28
N GLY A 247 -43.07 -29.18 -21.79
CA GLY A 247 -43.65 -27.89 -21.40
C GLY A 247 -42.72 -26.68 -21.58
N ALA A 248 -42.87 -25.95 -22.69
CA ALA A 248 -42.40 -24.55 -22.79
C ALA A 248 -43.37 -23.63 -21.99
N PRO A 249 -42.91 -22.47 -21.48
CA PRO A 249 -42.95 -21.28 -22.34
C PRO A 249 -41.83 -20.24 -22.11
N SER A 250 -41.67 -19.42 -23.14
CA SER A 250 -40.88 -18.19 -23.27
C SER A 250 -41.11 -17.15 -22.17
N SER A 251 -40.04 -16.55 -21.65
CA SER A 251 -40.02 -15.11 -21.35
C SER A 251 -38.59 -14.56 -21.31
N SER A 252 -38.42 -13.46 -22.02
CA SER A 252 -37.24 -12.63 -22.19
C SER A 252 -36.77 -12.00 -20.87
N LYS A 253 -35.54 -12.30 -20.43
CA LYS A 253 -34.79 -11.46 -19.50
C LYS A 253 -33.36 -11.32 -20.00
N GLY A 254 -32.94 -10.06 -20.11
CA GLY A 254 -31.68 -9.63 -20.71
C GLY A 254 -30.47 -10.34 -20.11
N GLN A 255 -29.73 -11.01 -20.98
CA GLN A 255 -28.39 -11.47 -20.70
C GLN A 255 -27.49 -10.25 -20.50
N ILE A 256 -27.16 -9.96 -19.24
CA ILE A 256 -25.90 -9.31 -18.91
C ILE A 256 -24.85 -10.39 -19.15
N SER A 257 -24.35 -10.46 -20.38
CA SER A 257 -23.23 -11.32 -20.75
C SER A 257 -22.00 -10.86 -19.98
N SER A 258 -21.71 -11.56 -18.89
CA SER A 258 -20.39 -11.63 -18.29
C SER A 258 -19.43 -12.18 -19.33
N HIS A 259 -18.85 -11.30 -20.14
CA HIS A 259 -17.71 -11.58 -20.99
C HIS A 259 -16.46 -11.81 -20.12
N LEU A 260 -16.45 -12.94 -19.40
CA LEU A 260 -15.20 -13.63 -19.09
C LEU A 260 -14.70 -14.18 -20.41
N ALA A 261 -13.58 -13.62 -20.83
CA ALA A 261 -12.97 -13.79 -22.12
C ALA A 261 -12.81 -15.28 -22.50
N GLN A 262 -13.06 -15.58 -23.78
CA GLN A 262 -12.59 -16.79 -24.44
C GLN A 262 -11.11 -17.03 -24.08
N PRO A 263 -10.66 -18.29 -23.91
CA PRO A 263 -9.28 -18.62 -23.58
C PRO A 263 -8.41 -18.41 -24.82
N ARG A 264 -8.12 -17.15 -25.15
CA ARG A 264 -6.99 -16.81 -26.01
C ARG A 264 -5.76 -17.32 -25.27
N TYR A 265 -5.10 -18.34 -25.83
CA TYR A 265 -3.82 -18.93 -25.41
C TYR A 265 -3.17 -18.17 -24.26
N ALA A 266 -3.11 -18.76 -23.06
CA ALA A 266 -2.50 -18.17 -21.88
C ALA A 266 -1.16 -17.54 -22.26
N ARG A 267 -1.17 -16.21 -22.43
CA ARG A 267 -0.04 -15.46 -22.97
C ARG A 267 1.09 -15.66 -21.96
N ARG A 268 2.22 -16.22 -22.40
CA ARG A 268 3.36 -16.48 -21.49
C ARG A 268 3.74 -15.16 -20.80
N VAL A 269 3.72 -15.15 -19.47
CA VAL A 269 4.10 -13.97 -18.66
C VAL A 269 5.57 -13.66 -18.88
N ILE A 270 6.46 -14.64 -18.66
CA ILE A 270 7.87 -14.52 -19.04
C ILE A 270 8.01 -14.79 -20.54
N VAL A 271 8.44 -13.77 -21.30
CA VAL A 271 8.55 -13.83 -22.76
C VAL A 271 9.98 -13.96 -23.28
N GLY A 272 10.98 -13.62 -22.46
CA GLY A 272 12.38 -13.79 -22.82
C GLY A 272 13.31 -13.78 -21.60
N ASN A 273 14.48 -14.39 -21.77
CA ASN A 273 15.50 -14.48 -20.72
C ASN A 273 16.90 -14.37 -21.34
N PHE A 274 17.67 -13.38 -20.89
CA PHE A 274 18.92 -12.98 -21.49
C PHE A 274 20.01 -12.84 -20.44
N ALA A 275 21.23 -13.24 -20.74
CA ALA A 275 22.43 -12.80 -20.06
C ALA A 275 23.10 -11.70 -20.88
N VAL A 276 23.57 -10.65 -20.23
CA VAL A 276 24.20 -9.49 -20.88
C VAL A 276 25.47 -9.09 -20.15
N SER A 277 26.49 -8.70 -20.90
CA SER A 277 27.61 -7.92 -20.35
C SER A 277 27.51 -6.50 -20.86
N CYS A 278 27.29 -5.55 -19.95
CA CYS A 278 27.31 -4.13 -20.30
C CYS A 278 28.73 -3.65 -20.70
N LYS A 279 29.79 -4.36 -20.25
CA LYS A 279 31.18 -4.05 -20.59
C LYS A 279 31.53 -4.49 -22.01
N THR A 280 31.24 -5.75 -22.35
CA THR A 280 31.55 -6.29 -23.70
C THR A 280 30.45 -5.99 -24.71
N ARG A 281 29.28 -5.53 -24.25
CA ARG A 281 28.05 -5.27 -25.03
C ARG A 281 27.47 -6.52 -25.70
N LEU A 282 27.85 -7.72 -25.27
CA LEU A 282 27.35 -8.99 -25.81
C LEU A 282 26.15 -9.51 -25.02
N ILE A 283 25.29 -10.26 -25.70
CA ILE A 283 24.14 -10.95 -25.10
C ILE A 283 24.19 -12.45 -25.38
N ILE A 284 23.64 -13.24 -24.46
CA ILE A 284 23.31 -14.66 -24.66
C ILE A 284 21.83 -14.81 -24.33
N ALA A 285 21.04 -15.37 -25.25
CA ALA A 285 19.62 -15.58 -25.07
C ALA A 285 19.32 -17.05 -24.76
N ALA A 286 18.43 -17.28 -23.80
CA ALA A 286 17.93 -18.62 -23.48
C ALA A 286 16.65 -18.95 -24.28
N GLY A 287 16.44 -20.24 -24.52
CA GLY A 287 15.29 -20.77 -25.24
C GLY A 287 15.48 -20.87 -26.76
N ASN A 288 14.94 -21.94 -27.34
CA ASN A 288 15.15 -22.29 -28.76
C ASN A 288 14.74 -21.17 -29.73
N ALA A 289 13.67 -20.42 -29.42
CA ALA A 289 13.18 -19.35 -30.28
C ALA A 289 14.10 -18.11 -30.31
N LEU A 290 14.81 -17.83 -29.20
CA LEU A 290 15.63 -16.63 -29.05
C LEU A 290 17.13 -16.91 -29.25
N ARG A 291 17.51 -18.18 -29.39
CA ARG A 291 18.91 -18.62 -29.51
C ARG A 291 19.70 -17.95 -30.63
N HIS A 292 19.03 -17.50 -31.69
CA HIS A 292 19.64 -16.74 -32.79
C HIS A 292 20.17 -15.36 -32.36
N LEU A 293 19.72 -14.82 -31.22
CA LEU A 293 20.21 -13.58 -30.63
C LEU A 293 21.46 -13.77 -29.78
N SER A 294 21.87 -15.02 -29.49
CA SER A 294 23.07 -15.28 -28.70
C SER A 294 24.33 -14.90 -29.50
N GLY A 295 25.22 -14.12 -28.89
CA GLY A 295 26.42 -13.57 -29.52
C GLY A 295 26.21 -12.19 -30.15
N GLU A 296 24.97 -11.72 -30.23
CA GLU A 296 24.66 -10.38 -30.75
C GLU A 296 24.99 -9.27 -29.72
N LYS A 297 24.90 -8.03 -30.18
CA LYS A 297 25.05 -6.85 -29.32
C LYS A 297 23.81 -6.59 -28.47
N ILE A 298 23.95 -5.82 -27.38
CA ILE A 298 22.82 -5.32 -26.55
C ILE A 298 21.75 -4.58 -27.38
N SER A 299 22.12 -3.98 -28.52
CA SER A 299 21.15 -3.37 -29.44
C SER A 299 20.16 -4.38 -30.06
N ALA A 300 20.53 -5.66 -30.17
CA ALA A 300 19.62 -6.72 -30.58
C ALA A 300 18.57 -7.01 -29.49
N LEU A 301 18.94 -6.99 -28.21
CA LEU A 301 17.98 -7.06 -27.10
C LEU A 301 17.00 -5.87 -27.13
N LEU A 302 17.49 -4.65 -27.39
CA LEU A 302 16.61 -3.48 -27.52
C LEU A 302 15.64 -3.62 -28.72
N LYS A 303 16.11 -4.14 -29.86
CA LYS A 303 15.26 -4.45 -31.02
C LYS A 303 14.20 -5.50 -30.69
N TYR A 304 14.57 -6.56 -29.97
CA TYR A 304 13.63 -7.57 -29.50
C TYR A 304 12.55 -6.97 -28.60
N LEU A 305 12.94 -6.13 -27.64
CA LEU A 305 11.98 -5.40 -26.79
C LEU A 305 11.07 -4.48 -27.63
N GLY A 306 11.63 -3.77 -28.62
CA GLY A 306 10.86 -2.95 -29.56
C GLY A 306 9.82 -3.74 -30.35
N ALA A 307 10.15 -4.95 -30.80
CA ALA A 307 9.21 -5.85 -31.48
C ALA A 307 8.08 -6.32 -30.55
N LEU A 308 8.39 -6.67 -29.29
CA LEU A 308 7.38 -7.01 -28.29
C LEU A 308 6.44 -5.83 -27.99
N LEU A 309 6.98 -4.61 -27.87
CA LEU A 309 6.18 -3.40 -27.64
C LEU A 309 5.22 -3.15 -28.80
N LYS A 310 5.71 -3.30 -30.05
CA LYS A 310 4.88 -3.15 -31.25
C LYS A 310 3.73 -4.15 -31.22
N GLU A 311 4.02 -5.44 -31.02
CA GLU A 311 2.98 -6.49 -30.91
C GLU A 311 1.94 -6.15 -29.84
N ASP A 312 2.39 -5.67 -28.69
CA ASP A 312 1.51 -5.28 -27.59
C ASP A 312 0.68 -4.02 -27.88
N CYS A 313 1.16 -3.10 -28.71
CA CYS A 313 0.34 -1.98 -29.19
C CYS A 313 -0.78 -2.48 -30.10
N PHE A 314 -0.51 -3.43 -30.98
CA PHE A 314 -1.54 -4.02 -31.85
C PHE A 314 -2.60 -4.80 -31.05
N ALA A 315 -2.18 -5.46 -29.96
CA ALA A 315 -3.03 -6.24 -29.08
C ALA A 315 -3.68 -5.43 -27.94
N ASP A 316 -3.57 -4.10 -27.94
CA ASP A 316 -4.15 -3.26 -26.89
C ASP A 316 -5.68 -3.42 -26.84
N ARG A 317 -6.21 -3.59 -25.62
CA ARG A 317 -7.65 -3.83 -25.41
C ARG A 317 -8.50 -2.59 -25.68
N GLU A 318 -7.98 -1.42 -25.35
CA GLU A 318 -8.70 -0.15 -25.52
C GLU A 318 -8.39 0.52 -26.86
N TYR A 319 -7.21 0.27 -27.42
CA TYR A 319 -6.74 0.85 -28.69
C TYR A 319 -6.29 -0.24 -29.67
N PRO A 320 -7.22 -1.08 -30.15
CA PRO A 320 -6.89 -2.20 -31.02
C PRO A 320 -6.17 -1.75 -32.30
N ALA A 321 -5.26 -2.58 -32.80
CA ALA A 321 -4.40 -2.28 -33.95
C ALA A 321 -3.55 -1.00 -33.79
N ALA A 322 -3.28 -0.60 -32.54
CA ALA A 322 -2.57 0.62 -32.18
C ALA A 322 -3.21 1.91 -32.71
N VAL A 323 -4.52 1.89 -32.99
CA VAL A 323 -5.25 3.05 -33.55
C VAL A 323 -5.76 3.94 -32.43
N VAL A 324 -5.21 5.15 -32.35
CA VAL A 324 -5.67 6.22 -31.46
C VAL A 324 -6.66 7.12 -32.22
N PRO A 325 -7.89 7.33 -31.71
CA PRO A 325 -8.85 8.25 -32.30
C PRO A 325 -8.25 9.65 -32.45
N GLY A 326 -8.52 10.33 -33.57
CA GLY A 326 -7.91 11.63 -33.85
C GLY A 326 -8.19 12.69 -32.77
N ARG A 327 -9.38 12.66 -32.15
CA ARG A 327 -9.73 13.53 -31.02
C ARG A 327 -8.87 13.26 -29.77
N HIS A 328 -8.51 12.00 -29.50
CA HIS A 328 -7.61 11.66 -28.40
C HIS A 328 -6.20 12.19 -28.70
N ALA A 329 -5.71 11.97 -29.92
CA ALA A 329 -4.42 12.50 -30.35
C ALA A 329 -4.38 14.04 -30.24
N LYS A 330 -5.47 14.72 -30.61
CA LYS A 330 -5.57 16.19 -30.47
C LYS A 330 -5.64 16.65 -29.01
N LEU A 331 -6.32 15.92 -28.12
CA LEU A 331 -6.30 16.23 -26.69
C LEU A 331 -4.89 16.11 -26.12
N ILE A 332 -4.17 15.06 -26.51
CA ILE A 332 -2.78 14.82 -26.09
C ILE A 332 -1.88 15.97 -26.53
N GLU A 333 -1.95 16.36 -27.80
CA GLU A 333 -1.21 17.52 -28.33
C GLU A 333 -1.57 18.81 -27.59
N SER A 334 -2.86 19.03 -27.31
CA SER A 334 -3.33 20.21 -26.58
C SER A 334 -2.79 20.26 -25.15
N LEU A 335 -2.64 19.11 -24.48
CA LEU A 335 -2.03 19.05 -23.16
C LEU A 335 -0.53 19.36 -23.23
N GLU A 336 0.19 18.84 -24.22
CA GLU A 336 1.59 19.18 -24.44
C GLU A 336 1.77 20.68 -24.69
N ASP A 337 0.86 21.31 -25.42
CA ASP A 337 0.84 22.76 -25.61
C ASP A 337 0.64 23.54 -24.31
N VAL A 338 -0.23 23.06 -23.42
CA VAL A 338 -0.41 23.67 -22.09
C VAL A 338 0.89 23.59 -21.29
N LYS A 339 1.56 22.42 -21.28
CA LYS A 339 2.85 22.25 -20.61
C LYS A 339 3.96 23.13 -21.20
N ARG A 340 3.97 23.32 -22.52
CA ARG A 340 4.91 24.23 -23.19
C ARG A 340 4.68 25.69 -22.81
N ARG A 341 3.42 26.13 -22.78
CA ARG A 341 3.04 27.52 -22.45
C ARG A 341 3.21 27.83 -20.97
N HIS A 342 2.95 26.87 -20.09
CA HIS A 342 3.02 27.03 -18.64
C HIS A 342 3.93 25.96 -18.03
N PRO A 343 5.26 26.06 -18.19
CA PRO A 343 6.21 25.00 -17.79
C PRO A 343 6.28 24.75 -16.28
N VAL A 344 5.86 25.73 -15.47
CA VAL A 344 5.79 25.61 -13.99
C VAL A 344 4.41 25.16 -13.50
N LYS A 345 3.45 24.88 -14.41
CA LYS A 345 2.11 24.42 -14.04
C LYS A 345 2.17 22.94 -13.66
N LEU A 346 2.30 22.67 -12.36
CA LEU A 346 2.39 21.29 -11.88
C LEU A 346 1.05 20.55 -11.86
N LEU A 347 -0.02 21.23 -11.43
CA LEU A 347 -1.34 20.65 -11.22
C LEU A 347 -2.36 21.27 -12.18
N MET A 348 -3.27 20.44 -12.67
CA MET A 348 -4.42 20.83 -13.48
C MET A 348 -5.71 20.40 -12.79
N ARG A 349 -6.72 21.27 -12.76
CA ARG A 349 -8.06 20.91 -12.27
C ARG A 349 -8.75 19.98 -13.25
N LEU A 350 -9.54 19.05 -12.73
CA LEU A 350 -10.37 18.19 -13.56
C LEU A 350 -11.27 19.00 -14.50
N SER A 351 -11.88 20.08 -14.03
CA SER A 351 -12.73 20.95 -14.85
C SER A 351 -12.00 21.55 -16.06
N GLU A 352 -10.73 21.88 -15.92
CA GLU A 352 -9.90 22.39 -17.02
C GLU A 352 -9.62 21.28 -18.03
N PHE A 353 -9.27 20.09 -17.55
CA PHE A 353 -9.02 18.93 -18.40
C PHE A 353 -10.29 18.49 -19.15
N VAL A 354 -11.45 18.48 -18.48
CA VAL A 354 -12.76 18.21 -19.10
C VAL A 354 -13.07 19.24 -20.17
N GLN A 355 -12.82 20.53 -19.93
CA GLN A 355 -13.04 21.58 -20.93
C GLN A 355 -12.16 21.35 -22.18
N MET A 356 -10.89 20.96 -22.00
CA MET A 356 -10.00 20.62 -23.11
C MET A 356 -10.55 19.42 -23.91
N ALA A 357 -11.04 18.39 -23.22
CA ALA A 357 -11.62 17.21 -23.85
C ALA A 357 -12.89 17.52 -24.66
N VAL A 358 -13.79 18.33 -24.08
CA VAL A 358 -15.00 18.80 -24.76
C VAL A 358 -14.66 19.61 -26.02
N ASN A 359 -13.63 20.47 -25.94
CA ASN A 359 -13.22 21.30 -27.08
C ASN A 359 -12.71 20.47 -28.28
N VAL A 360 -12.25 19.24 -28.07
CA VAL A 360 -11.86 18.31 -29.14
C VAL A 360 -12.96 17.31 -29.51
N GLY A 361 -14.15 17.41 -28.89
CA GLY A 361 -15.32 16.58 -29.18
C GLY A 361 -15.34 15.23 -28.46
N ILE A 362 -14.78 15.14 -27.25
CA ILE A 362 -15.02 14.01 -26.33
C ILE A 362 -16.28 14.34 -25.52
N GLU A 363 -17.26 13.44 -25.53
CA GLU A 363 -18.61 13.69 -24.98
C GLU A 363 -18.96 12.80 -23.77
N SER A 364 -18.23 11.71 -23.54
CA SER A 364 -18.48 10.79 -22.41
C SER A 364 -17.32 10.70 -21.43
N GLU A 365 -17.66 10.50 -20.15
CA GLU A 365 -16.69 10.31 -19.08
C GLU A 365 -15.88 9.02 -19.26
N GLU A 366 -16.48 7.98 -19.83
CA GLU A 366 -15.81 6.71 -20.15
C GLU A 366 -14.71 6.91 -21.21
N GLU A 367 -15.00 7.70 -22.25
CA GLU A 367 -14.03 8.03 -23.28
C GLU A 367 -12.93 8.95 -22.74
N LEU A 368 -13.30 9.95 -21.93
CA LEU A 368 -12.33 10.82 -21.26
C LEU A 368 -11.39 10.01 -20.35
N LEU A 369 -11.93 9.06 -19.59
CA LEU A 369 -11.13 8.18 -18.75
C LEU A 369 -10.22 7.28 -19.60
N GLN A 370 -10.68 6.78 -20.75
CA GLN A 370 -9.89 5.97 -21.66
C GLN A 370 -8.65 6.72 -22.19
N VAL A 371 -8.80 7.98 -22.62
CA VAL A 371 -7.65 8.80 -23.05
C VAL A 371 -6.78 9.22 -21.86
N ALA A 372 -7.37 9.55 -20.72
CA ALA A 372 -6.62 9.90 -19.51
C ALA A 372 -5.75 8.74 -19.01
N ARG A 373 -6.26 7.49 -19.03
CA ARG A 373 -5.50 6.27 -18.74
C ARG A 373 -4.36 6.05 -19.74
N LEU A 374 -4.59 6.31 -21.03
CA LEU A 374 -3.53 6.22 -22.03
C LEU A 374 -2.40 7.20 -21.72
N MET A 375 -2.75 8.47 -21.44
CA MET A 375 -1.80 9.52 -21.05
C MET A 375 -1.08 9.19 -19.74
N HIS A 376 -1.78 8.57 -18.78
CA HIS A 376 -1.18 8.07 -17.55
C HIS A 376 -0.13 6.98 -17.82
N SER A 377 -0.48 5.99 -18.65
CA SER A 377 0.44 4.91 -19.00
C SER A 377 1.69 5.37 -19.76
N TRP A 378 1.60 6.52 -20.45
CA TRP A 378 2.71 7.17 -21.16
C TRP A 378 3.47 8.19 -20.30
N ASP A 379 3.29 8.21 -18.97
CA ASP A 379 3.89 9.18 -18.05
C ASP A 379 3.63 10.65 -18.45
N MET A 380 2.55 10.94 -19.17
CA MET A 380 2.17 12.30 -19.53
C MET A 380 1.38 12.98 -18.42
N VAL A 381 0.58 12.23 -17.67
CA VAL A 381 -0.16 12.74 -16.51
C VAL A 381 -0.15 11.69 -15.40
N TYR A 382 -0.35 12.12 -14.16
CA TYR A 382 -0.59 11.20 -13.06
C TYR A 382 -2.05 11.31 -12.63
N LEU A 383 -2.73 10.17 -12.63
CA LEU A 383 -4.07 10.01 -12.07
C LEU A 383 -3.91 9.24 -10.75
N PHE A 384 -4.47 9.76 -9.67
CA PHE A 384 -4.49 9.07 -8.38
C PHE A 384 -5.47 7.89 -8.39
N ASN A 385 -6.53 7.96 -9.20
CA ASN A 385 -7.46 6.88 -9.44
C ASN A 385 -7.62 6.62 -10.95
N GLN A 386 -7.18 5.46 -11.43
CA GLN A 386 -7.23 5.12 -12.86
C GLN A 386 -8.59 4.55 -13.32
N TYR A 387 -9.55 4.39 -12.41
CA TYR A 387 -10.83 3.70 -12.60
C TYR A 387 -12.03 4.64 -12.58
N SER A 388 -11.89 5.82 -11.98
CA SER A 388 -12.91 6.85 -11.96
C SER A 388 -12.29 8.21 -12.24
N ILE A 389 -12.72 8.87 -13.31
CA ILE A 389 -12.21 10.21 -13.66
C ILE A 389 -12.63 11.25 -12.62
N GLU A 390 -13.85 11.14 -12.08
CA GLU A 390 -14.40 12.04 -11.06
C GLU A 390 -13.63 11.97 -9.73
N ALA A 391 -13.04 10.80 -9.43
CA ALA A 391 -12.20 10.61 -8.26
C ALA A 391 -10.83 11.32 -8.36
N ASN A 392 -10.55 12.02 -9.47
CA ASN A 392 -9.33 12.80 -9.67
C ASN A 392 -9.66 14.30 -9.77
N PRO A 393 -9.93 15.00 -8.65
CA PRO A 393 -10.19 16.44 -8.70
C PRO A 393 -9.00 17.25 -9.26
N LEU A 394 -7.78 16.71 -9.09
CA LEU A 394 -6.53 17.27 -9.58
C LEU A 394 -5.75 16.20 -10.34
N ILE A 395 -5.11 16.64 -11.42
CA ILE A 395 -4.25 15.83 -12.29
C ILE A 395 -2.84 16.41 -12.22
N VAL A 396 -1.84 15.57 -11.93
CA VAL A 396 -0.43 16.01 -11.93
C VAL A 396 0.11 15.95 -13.36
N LEU A 397 0.64 17.06 -13.85
CA LEU A 397 1.14 17.17 -15.23
C LEU A 397 2.55 16.60 -15.40
N TYR A 398 3.31 16.39 -14.32
CA TYR A 398 4.70 15.93 -14.38
C TYR A 398 4.95 14.72 -13.47
N PRO A 399 4.58 13.49 -13.89
CA PRO A 399 4.78 12.27 -13.10
C PRO A 399 6.23 12.03 -12.67
N ARG A 400 7.21 12.41 -13.51
CA ARG A 400 8.64 12.29 -13.18
C ARG A 400 9.04 13.14 -11.98
N TRP A 401 8.52 14.37 -11.92
CA TRP A 401 8.75 15.25 -10.77
C TRP A 401 8.10 14.67 -9.51
N LEU A 402 6.86 14.16 -9.63
CA LEU A 402 6.14 13.54 -8.51
C LEU A 402 6.92 12.35 -7.94
N ASN A 403 7.49 11.52 -8.81
CA ASN A 403 8.35 10.41 -8.41
C ASN A 403 9.58 10.91 -7.65
N ARG A 404 10.31 11.89 -8.21
CA ARG A 404 11.51 12.46 -7.58
C ARG A 404 11.20 13.06 -6.20
N MET A 405 10.06 13.74 -6.07
CA MET A 405 9.58 14.28 -4.80
C MET A 405 9.30 13.14 -3.80
N ALA A 406 8.52 12.13 -4.18
CA ALA A 406 8.23 10.99 -3.29
C ALA A 406 9.50 10.19 -2.94
N ALA A 407 10.43 10.03 -3.88
CA ALA A 407 11.71 9.37 -3.67
C ALA A 407 12.57 10.09 -2.61
N SER A 408 12.52 11.43 -2.53
CA SER A 408 13.29 12.17 -1.51
C SER A 408 12.91 11.79 -0.06
N LEU A 409 11.65 11.41 0.19
CA LEU A 409 11.21 10.88 1.49
C LEU A 409 11.85 9.52 1.79
N PHE A 410 11.81 8.62 0.82
CA PHE A 410 12.28 7.24 0.99
C PHE A 410 13.81 7.11 0.92
N SER A 411 14.51 8.05 0.29
CA SER A 411 15.97 8.14 0.38
C SER A 411 16.42 8.47 1.80
N TYR A 412 15.65 9.26 2.55
CA TYR A 412 15.95 9.56 3.95
C TYR A 412 15.69 8.34 4.83
N ALA A 413 14.58 7.65 4.59
CA ALA A 413 14.30 6.39 5.26
C ALA A 413 15.41 5.33 5.04
N HIS A 414 15.98 5.27 3.83
CA HIS A 414 17.14 4.42 3.56
C HIS A 414 18.32 4.80 4.46
N LEU A 415 18.65 6.09 4.49
CA LEU A 415 19.74 6.65 5.29
C LEU A 415 19.62 6.32 6.77
N LEU A 416 18.39 6.29 7.32
CA LEU A 416 18.15 5.90 8.71
C LEU A 416 18.52 4.44 9.01
N ARG A 417 18.37 3.54 8.02
CA ARG A 417 18.77 2.12 8.12
C ARG A 417 20.26 1.91 7.88
N THR A 418 20.95 2.89 7.31
CA THR A 418 22.39 2.83 7.08
C THR A 418 23.17 3.19 8.37
N PRO A 419 24.18 2.39 8.76
CA PRO A 419 25.10 2.72 9.85
C PRO A 419 25.74 4.10 9.70
N LEU A 420 25.94 4.82 10.81
CA LEU A 420 26.42 6.21 10.82
C LEU A 420 27.70 6.43 10.00
N HIS A 421 28.69 5.55 10.14
CA HIS A 421 29.96 5.64 9.43
C HIS A 421 29.85 5.43 7.91
N MET A 422 28.72 4.92 7.41
CA MET A 422 28.46 4.74 5.98
C MET A 422 27.53 5.79 5.39
N ARG A 423 26.88 6.64 6.21
CA ARG A 423 25.90 7.63 5.71
C ARG A 423 26.50 8.66 4.77
N SER A 424 27.75 9.06 5.00
CA SER A 424 28.49 10.00 4.14
C SER A 424 28.77 9.44 2.74
N MET A 425 28.70 8.12 2.56
CA MET A 425 28.91 7.46 1.27
C MET A 425 27.62 7.36 0.44
N ILE A 426 26.46 7.73 1.00
CA ILE A 426 25.19 7.74 0.27
C ILE A 426 25.17 8.94 -0.68
N GLY A 427 25.54 8.69 -1.94
CA GLY A 427 25.43 9.67 -3.01
C GLY A 427 24.00 9.83 -3.55
N GLY A 428 23.76 10.94 -4.26
CA GLY A 428 22.51 11.16 -4.99
C GLY A 428 21.34 11.69 -4.15
N LEU A 429 21.58 12.07 -2.89
CA LEU A 429 20.55 12.69 -2.05
C LEU A 429 20.20 14.10 -2.54
N GLU A 430 18.94 14.48 -2.37
CA GLU A 430 18.44 15.80 -2.74
C GLU A 430 18.67 16.88 -1.67
N TYR A 431 19.33 16.49 -0.56
CA TYR A 431 19.53 17.31 0.63
C TYR A 431 20.86 16.96 1.30
N LEU A 432 21.33 17.85 2.17
CA LEU A 432 22.47 17.60 3.05
C LEU A 432 22.01 16.75 4.25
N VAL A 433 22.75 15.68 4.52
CA VAL A 433 22.42 14.72 5.60
C VAL A 433 22.34 15.41 6.96
N SER A 434 23.32 16.27 7.28
CA SER A 434 23.36 17.01 8.55
C SER A 434 22.11 17.87 8.78
N ASN A 435 21.65 18.55 7.73
CA ASN A 435 20.47 19.42 7.82
C ASN A 435 19.20 18.59 7.98
N ALA A 436 19.11 17.45 7.29
CA ALA A 436 17.98 16.54 7.43
C ALA A 436 17.94 15.89 8.81
N GLU A 437 19.08 15.43 9.36
CA GLU A 437 19.15 14.86 10.72
C GLU A 437 18.77 15.89 11.80
N MET A 438 19.23 17.14 11.68
CA MET A 438 18.86 18.21 12.59
C MET A 438 17.36 18.54 12.51
N ALA A 439 16.79 18.56 11.30
CA ALA A 439 15.36 18.83 11.11
C ALA A 439 14.45 17.66 11.54
N ASP A 440 14.94 16.41 11.43
CA ASP A 440 14.20 15.21 11.80
C ASP A 440 13.99 15.08 13.32
N MET A 441 14.99 15.45 14.13
CA MET A 441 15.00 15.18 15.57
C MET A 441 14.73 13.68 15.89
N CYS A 442 15.22 12.78 15.03
CA CYS A 442 15.03 11.32 15.11
C CYS A 442 13.59 10.80 15.00
N LEU A 443 12.59 11.64 14.69
CA LEU A 443 11.18 11.24 14.67
C LEU A 443 10.80 10.37 13.47
N MET A 444 11.51 10.45 12.36
CA MET A 444 11.28 9.57 11.22
C MET A 444 11.58 8.11 11.55
N ARG A 445 12.51 7.82 12.48
CA ARG A 445 12.70 6.43 12.97
C ARG A 445 11.48 5.91 13.72
N LYS A 446 10.65 6.79 14.26
CA LYS A 446 9.36 6.46 14.87
C LYS A 446 8.20 6.44 13.87
N GLY A 447 8.49 6.75 12.60
CA GLY A 447 7.52 6.83 11.52
C GLY A 447 6.89 8.20 11.33
N TYR A 448 7.34 9.26 12.01
CA TYR A 448 6.80 10.61 11.84
C TYR A 448 7.69 11.49 10.97
N LEU A 449 7.10 12.07 9.92
CA LEU A 449 7.63 13.17 9.15
C LEU A 449 7.19 14.50 9.79
N ARG A 450 8.16 15.25 10.32
CA ARG A 450 7.96 16.61 10.82
C ARG A 450 7.95 17.63 9.67
N TRP A 451 7.32 18.77 9.92
CA TRP A 451 7.30 19.89 8.98
C TRP A 451 8.70 20.43 8.60
N PRO A 452 9.65 20.66 9.54
CA PRO A 452 10.99 21.11 9.21
C PRO A 452 11.75 20.13 8.31
N LEU A 453 11.59 18.82 8.56
CA LEU A 453 12.19 17.80 7.69
C LEU A 453 11.58 17.83 6.29
N ALA A 454 10.26 17.98 6.17
CA ALA A 454 9.59 18.10 4.86
C ALA A 454 10.14 19.30 4.04
N ARG A 455 10.41 20.44 4.69
CA ARG A 455 11.07 21.60 4.03
C ARG A 455 12.43 21.19 3.46
N VAL A 456 13.25 20.48 4.22
CA VAL A 456 14.59 20.04 3.77
C VAL A 456 14.50 19.03 2.63
N LEU A 457 13.66 18.01 2.76
CA LEU A 457 13.56 16.92 1.78
C LEU A 457 13.04 17.41 0.42
N PHE A 458 12.02 18.26 0.41
CA PHE A 458 11.35 18.70 -0.82
C PHE A 458 11.95 19.98 -1.44
N HIS A 459 12.87 20.66 -0.73
CA HIS A 459 13.44 21.93 -1.20
C HIS A 459 14.00 21.84 -2.61
N LYS A 460 14.88 20.88 -2.87
CA LYS A 460 15.57 20.77 -4.17
C LYS A 460 14.63 20.31 -5.30
N PRO A 461 13.80 19.25 -5.14
CA PRO A 461 12.80 18.91 -6.15
C PRO A 461 11.87 20.07 -6.52
N LEU A 462 11.45 20.88 -5.53
CA LEU A 462 10.62 22.06 -5.77
C LEU A 462 11.39 23.20 -6.45
N SER A 463 12.56 23.55 -5.93
CA SER A 463 13.40 24.64 -6.47
C SER A 463 13.77 24.40 -7.93
N ASP A 464 14.15 23.17 -8.28
CA ASP A 464 14.50 22.79 -9.66
C ASP A 464 13.31 22.94 -10.62
N PHE A 465 12.10 22.63 -10.14
CA PHE A 465 10.88 22.69 -10.96
C PHE A 465 10.32 24.12 -11.07
N LEU A 466 10.16 24.80 -9.93
CA LEU A 466 9.56 26.14 -9.83
C LEU A 466 10.52 27.25 -10.30
N ARG A 467 11.83 26.99 -10.33
CA ARG A 467 12.88 27.96 -10.62
C ARG A 467 12.89 29.16 -9.67
N ARG A 468 12.39 28.95 -8.45
CA ARG A 468 12.42 29.89 -7.32
C ARG A 468 12.55 29.09 -6.01
N PRO A 469 13.01 29.71 -4.91
CA PRO A 469 12.95 29.06 -3.61
C PRO A 469 11.49 28.70 -3.27
N PRO A 470 11.22 27.47 -2.80
CA PRO A 470 9.89 27.06 -2.39
C PRO A 470 9.46 27.77 -1.11
N ASP A 471 8.17 28.04 -1.00
CA ASP A 471 7.53 28.53 0.22
C ASP A 471 6.78 27.39 0.94
N ASP A 472 6.20 27.69 2.10
CA ASP A 472 5.46 26.70 2.89
C ASP A 472 4.17 26.22 2.20
N ALA A 473 3.61 26.98 1.26
CA ALA A 473 2.47 26.51 0.47
C ALA A 473 2.89 25.47 -0.58
N ASP A 474 4.08 25.61 -1.17
CA ASP A 474 4.68 24.59 -2.03
C ASP A 474 4.95 23.28 -1.26
N VAL A 475 5.49 23.39 -0.03
CA VAL A 475 5.75 22.23 0.84
C VAL A 475 4.45 21.56 1.30
N ALA A 476 3.43 22.36 1.65
CA ALA A 476 2.10 21.83 1.95
C ALA A 476 1.53 21.01 0.79
N MET A 477 1.67 21.52 -0.43
CA MET A 477 1.22 20.83 -1.64
C MET A 477 1.92 19.49 -1.82
N CYS A 478 3.23 19.39 -1.55
CA CYS A 478 3.94 18.10 -1.56
C CYS A 478 3.39 17.10 -0.53
N LEU A 479 3.08 17.56 0.68
CA LEU A 479 2.51 16.70 1.73
C LEU A 479 1.10 16.21 1.35
N GLU A 480 0.27 17.08 0.78
CA GLU A 480 -1.05 16.70 0.24
C GLU A 480 -0.93 15.72 -0.94
N LEU A 481 0.10 15.85 -1.79
CA LEU A 481 0.38 14.86 -2.85
C LEU A 481 0.72 13.49 -2.25
N LEU A 482 1.56 13.45 -1.21
CA LEU A 482 1.93 12.19 -0.54
C LEU A 482 0.72 11.56 0.15
N GLU A 483 -0.16 12.36 0.75
CA GLU A 483 -1.42 11.90 1.33
C GLU A 483 -2.36 11.36 0.24
N ALA A 484 -2.49 12.05 -0.89
CA ALA A 484 -3.28 11.58 -2.04
C ALA A 484 -2.73 10.27 -2.64
N MET A 485 -1.40 10.10 -2.62
CA MET A 485 -0.73 8.83 -2.95
C MET A 485 -0.86 7.78 -1.83
N GLN A 486 -1.47 8.08 -0.68
CA GLN A 486 -1.59 7.17 0.46
C GLN A 486 -0.23 6.66 0.96
N LEU A 487 0.81 7.49 0.85
CA LEU A 487 2.14 7.22 1.40
C LEU A 487 2.28 7.71 2.84
N VAL A 488 1.49 8.72 3.21
CA VAL A 488 1.45 9.31 4.55
C VAL A 488 0.01 9.64 4.95
N TYR A 489 -0.23 9.84 6.25
CA TYR A 489 -1.45 10.43 6.76
C TYR A 489 -1.17 11.43 7.90
N PRO A 490 -1.97 12.49 8.05
CA PRO A 490 -1.77 13.48 9.10
C PRO A 490 -2.14 12.93 10.49
N VAL A 491 -1.38 13.34 11.49
CA VAL A 491 -1.57 13.04 12.92
C VAL A 491 -1.46 14.34 13.70
N GLU A 492 -2.50 14.70 14.43
CA GLU A 492 -2.44 15.79 15.40
C GLU A 492 -1.72 15.31 16.66
N VAL A 493 -0.72 16.06 17.08
CA VAL A 493 0.05 15.83 18.31
C VAL A 493 -0.10 17.07 19.17
N GLU A 494 -0.44 16.87 20.44
CA GLU A 494 -0.48 17.96 21.42
C GLU A 494 0.94 18.34 21.83
N SER A 495 1.19 19.64 21.94
CA SER A 495 2.48 20.18 22.38
C SER A 495 2.24 21.47 23.17
N ASP A 496 2.82 21.51 24.36
CA ASP A 496 2.87 22.63 25.29
C ASP A 496 4.12 23.51 25.08
N GLU A 497 5.09 23.04 24.31
CA GLU A 497 6.33 23.76 24.01
C GLU A 497 6.12 24.76 22.85
N PHE A 498 6.13 26.05 23.19
CA PHE A 498 5.94 27.13 22.22
C PHE A 498 6.99 27.13 21.09
N GLU A 499 8.24 26.79 21.40
CA GLU A 499 9.31 26.73 20.41
C GLU A 499 9.05 25.66 19.35
N VAL A 500 8.63 24.47 19.77
CA VAL A 500 8.24 23.37 18.87
C VAL A 500 7.01 23.76 18.04
N LEU A 501 6.01 24.39 18.66
CA LEU A 501 4.84 24.92 17.96
C LEU A 501 5.26 25.96 16.90
N ALA A 502 6.16 26.88 17.23
CA ALA A 502 6.60 27.92 16.30
C ALA A 502 7.42 27.36 15.12
N GLU A 503 8.23 26.32 15.35
CA GLU A 503 9.06 25.68 14.33
C GLU A 503 8.24 24.81 13.36
N GLU A 504 7.30 24.03 13.90
CA GLU A 504 6.51 23.05 13.14
C GLU A 504 5.24 23.63 12.51
N VAL A 505 4.82 24.84 12.89
CA VAL A 505 3.68 25.50 12.25
C VAL A 505 4.11 26.17 10.93
N PRO A 506 3.42 25.87 9.80
CA PRO A 506 3.69 26.54 8.53
C PRO A 506 3.43 28.05 8.61
N VAL A 507 4.24 28.81 7.89
CA VAL A 507 4.12 30.25 7.70
C VAL A 507 2.82 30.55 6.97
N ASP A 508 1.98 31.40 7.57
CA ASP A 508 0.80 31.90 6.88
C ASP A 508 1.25 32.93 5.81
N PRO A 509 0.97 32.72 4.51
CA PRO A 509 1.41 33.64 3.46
C PRO A 509 0.87 35.06 3.65
N SER A 510 -0.27 35.22 4.32
CA SER A 510 -0.88 36.53 4.56
C SER A 510 -0.23 37.30 5.71
N VAL A 511 0.42 36.60 6.64
CA VAL A 511 1.03 37.21 7.83
C VAL A 511 2.56 37.21 7.73
N GLY A 512 3.16 36.34 6.92
CA GLY A 512 4.60 36.19 6.76
C GLY A 512 5.31 35.54 7.96
N ARG A 513 4.54 35.00 8.92
CA ARG A 513 5.06 34.24 10.07
C ARG A 513 4.12 33.08 10.44
N PRO A 514 4.60 32.09 11.21
CA PRO A 514 3.75 31.04 11.77
C PRO A 514 2.64 31.63 12.65
N VAL A 515 1.41 31.14 12.49
CA VAL A 515 0.26 31.54 13.32
C VAL A 515 -0.21 30.34 14.12
N ILE A 516 0.21 30.27 15.38
CA ILE A 516 -0.19 29.21 16.31
C ILE A 516 -1.64 29.45 16.75
N LYS A 517 -2.55 28.56 16.35
CA LYS A 517 -3.98 28.66 16.68
C LYS A 517 -4.40 27.76 17.84
N SER A 518 -3.61 26.73 18.12
CA SER A 518 -3.88 25.70 19.12
C SER A 518 -2.56 25.11 19.62
N GLN A 519 -2.59 24.45 20.78
CA GLN A 519 -1.48 23.64 21.31
C GLN A 519 -1.36 22.29 20.60
N LYS A 520 -1.51 22.29 19.27
CA LYS A 520 -1.47 21.10 18.43
C LYS A 520 -0.62 21.36 17.20
N ILE A 521 0.24 20.40 16.89
CA ILE A 521 1.03 20.34 15.66
C ILE A 521 0.54 19.19 14.79
N THR A 522 0.63 19.35 13.47
CA THR A 522 0.33 18.27 12.51
C THR A 522 1.63 17.64 12.07
N ARG A 523 1.86 16.39 12.47
CA ARG A 523 2.92 15.53 11.93
C ARG A 523 2.33 14.54 10.94
N TYR A 524 3.13 13.99 10.05
CA TYR A 524 2.67 13.02 9.06
C TYR A 524 3.23 11.65 9.39
N TYR A 525 2.39 10.64 9.54
CA TYR A 525 2.85 9.28 9.79
C TYR A 525 3.11 8.54 8.47
N VAL A 526 4.21 7.80 8.40
CA VAL A 526 4.65 7.03 7.23
C VAL A 526 4.53 5.53 7.54
N PRO A 527 3.45 4.84 7.14
CA PRO A 527 3.16 3.46 7.59
C PRO A 527 4.24 2.43 7.23
N SER A 528 4.89 2.59 6.07
CA SER A 528 5.98 1.70 5.66
C SER A 528 7.23 1.81 6.54
N LEU A 529 7.32 2.87 7.35
CA LEU A 529 8.40 3.13 8.30
C LEU A 529 7.97 2.91 9.74
N ALA A 530 6.82 2.26 9.96
CA ALA A 530 6.36 1.92 11.30
C ALA A 530 7.47 1.16 12.07
N PRO A 531 7.86 1.67 13.25
CA PRO A 531 9.02 1.18 13.99
C PRO A 531 8.79 -0.19 14.63
N LEU A 532 7.54 -0.49 14.94
CA LEU A 532 7.17 -1.60 15.81
C LEU A 532 6.24 -2.57 15.10
N GLU A 533 6.38 -3.84 15.46
CA GLU A 533 5.41 -4.87 15.16
C GLU A 533 4.49 -5.08 16.36
N THR A 534 3.35 -5.69 16.10
CA THR A 534 2.35 -6.00 17.11
C THR A 534 2.89 -7.09 18.04
N PRO A 535 2.87 -6.89 19.37
CA PRO A 535 3.38 -7.89 20.29
C PRO A 535 2.66 -9.24 20.13
N GLN A 536 3.44 -10.32 20.09
CA GLN A 536 2.93 -11.68 19.85
C GLN A 536 1.94 -12.14 20.92
N SER A 537 2.10 -11.66 22.16
CA SER A 537 1.16 -11.91 23.26
C SER A 537 -0.24 -11.38 22.94
N LEU A 538 -0.36 -10.18 22.35
CA LEU A 538 -1.65 -9.63 21.95
C LEU A 538 -2.30 -10.47 20.85
N LYS A 539 -1.55 -10.85 19.81
CA LYS A 539 -2.06 -11.71 18.72
C LYS A 539 -2.53 -13.06 19.25
N LYS A 540 -1.77 -13.68 20.16
CA LYS A 540 -2.11 -14.96 20.78
C LYS A 540 -3.39 -14.89 21.62
N LEU A 541 -3.59 -13.79 22.36
CA LEU A 541 -4.75 -13.60 23.24
C LEU A 541 -5.97 -12.99 22.54
N ALA A 542 -5.81 -12.42 21.34
CA ALA A 542 -6.89 -11.78 20.60
C ALA A 542 -8.15 -12.66 20.41
N PRO A 543 -8.05 -13.98 20.10
CA PRO A 543 -9.24 -14.84 20.01
C PRO A 543 -10.08 -14.90 21.30
N VAL A 544 -9.45 -14.73 22.47
CA VAL A 544 -10.14 -14.69 23.78
C VAL A 544 -10.70 -13.30 24.04
N LEU A 545 -9.87 -12.26 23.88
CA LEU A 545 -10.24 -10.88 24.19
C LEU A 545 -11.40 -10.38 23.32
N PHE A 546 -11.57 -10.95 22.13
CA PHE A 546 -12.60 -10.58 21.14
C PHE A 546 -13.65 -11.68 20.91
N HIS A 547 -13.76 -12.65 21.82
CA HIS A 547 -14.59 -13.84 21.59
C HIS A 547 -16.07 -13.52 21.29
N ARG A 548 -16.64 -12.48 21.91
CA ARG A 548 -18.06 -12.14 21.81
C ARG A 548 -18.45 -11.21 20.65
N GLY A 549 -17.48 -10.67 19.91
CA GLY A 549 -17.77 -9.81 18.76
C GLY A 549 -17.57 -10.51 17.43
N VAL A 550 -17.74 -9.73 16.36
CA VAL A 550 -17.57 -10.20 14.98
C VAL A 550 -16.10 -10.53 14.72
N ARG A 551 -15.85 -11.73 14.18
CA ARG A 551 -14.52 -12.23 13.84
C ARG A 551 -14.51 -12.66 12.38
N VAL A 552 -13.70 -11.96 11.58
CA VAL A 552 -13.55 -12.16 10.15
C VAL A 552 -12.08 -12.46 9.85
N ARG A 553 -11.84 -13.40 8.93
CA ARG A 553 -10.52 -13.70 8.38
C ARG A 553 -10.57 -13.51 6.88
N LEU A 554 -9.65 -12.71 6.37
CA LEU A 554 -9.49 -12.42 4.95
C LEU A 554 -8.24 -13.16 4.47
N GLU A 555 -8.40 -14.09 3.55
CA GLU A 555 -7.28 -14.82 2.95
C GLU A 555 -7.07 -14.33 1.53
N PHE A 556 -5.82 -14.07 1.16
CA PHE A 556 -5.41 -13.55 -0.13
C PHE A 556 -4.55 -14.57 -0.87
N ASN A 557 -4.59 -14.56 -2.20
CA ASN A 557 -3.61 -15.32 -3.00
C ASN A 557 -2.19 -14.73 -2.84
N LEU A 558 -2.09 -13.41 -2.73
CA LEU A 558 -0.91 -12.67 -2.28
C LEU A 558 -1.34 -11.36 -1.61
N LEU A 559 -0.52 -10.87 -0.68
CA LEU A 559 -0.77 -9.58 0.00
C LEU A 559 0.46 -8.68 -0.09
N PRO A 560 0.54 -7.78 -1.10
CA PRO A 560 1.63 -6.81 -1.21
C PRO A 560 1.68 -5.87 -0.01
N ASP A 561 2.89 -5.50 0.40
CA ASP A 561 3.08 -4.57 1.53
C ASP A 561 2.51 -3.18 1.23
N GLU A 562 2.60 -2.71 -0.03
CA GLU A 562 1.99 -1.45 -0.45
C GLU A 562 0.48 -1.45 -0.22
N LEU A 563 -0.21 -2.53 -0.62
CA LEU A 563 -1.66 -2.66 -0.42
C LEU A 563 -1.98 -2.54 1.07
N TRP A 564 -1.21 -3.21 1.92
CA TRP A 564 -1.37 -3.14 3.37
C TRP A 564 -1.17 -1.72 3.93
N TRP A 565 -0.13 -0.99 3.52
CA TRP A 565 0.09 0.38 4.00
C TRP A 565 -0.99 1.35 3.54
N ARG A 566 -1.44 1.23 2.28
CA ARG A 566 -2.53 2.05 1.76
C ARG A 566 -3.85 1.76 2.47
N PHE A 567 -4.06 0.51 2.85
CA PHE A 567 -5.19 0.11 3.68
C PHE A 567 -5.14 0.79 5.07
N GLN A 568 -3.97 0.86 5.70
CA GLN A 568 -3.80 1.65 6.93
C GLN A 568 -4.09 3.14 6.73
N CYS A 569 -3.57 3.74 5.65
CA CYS A 569 -3.84 5.15 5.31
C CYS A 569 -5.33 5.43 5.15
N LYS A 570 -6.09 4.53 4.50
CA LYS A 570 -7.55 4.69 4.37
C LYS A 570 -8.30 4.62 5.70
N LEU A 571 -7.76 3.89 6.67
CA LEU A 571 -8.37 3.69 7.99
C LEU A 571 -7.83 4.60 9.09
N HIS A 572 -6.92 5.53 8.78
CA HIS A 572 -6.21 6.32 9.79
C HIS A 572 -7.14 7.10 10.74
N ARG A 573 -8.30 7.54 10.25
CA ARG A 573 -9.30 8.29 11.04
C ARG A 573 -9.90 7.49 12.18
N PHE A 574 -9.90 6.16 12.06
CA PHE A 574 -10.39 5.26 13.10
C PHE A 574 -9.27 4.80 14.04
N ILE A 575 -8.00 5.09 13.75
CA ILE A 575 -6.88 4.61 14.58
C ILE A 575 -6.95 5.27 15.96
N LYS A 576 -7.08 4.44 16.99
CA LYS A 576 -6.94 4.84 18.38
C LYS A 576 -5.48 4.71 18.79
N SER A 577 -4.80 5.85 18.90
CA SER A 577 -3.43 5.89 19.43
C SER A 577 -3.42 5.51 20.90
N VAL A 578 -2.59 4.53 21.26
CA VAL A 578 -2.27 4.13 22.63
C VAL A 578 -0.77 4.27 22.81
N THR A 579 -0.35 5.03 23.82
CA THR A 579 1.05 5.27 24.17
C THR A 579 1.46 4.45 25.39
N VAL A 580 2.76 4.21 25.54
CA VAL A 580 3.31 3.41 26.64
C VAL A 580 3.23 4.17 27.96
N TYR A 581 2.50 3.62 28.92
CA TYR A 581 2.53 4.06 30.32
C TYR A 581 2.90 2.85 31.17
N GLN A 582 3.60 3.10 32.28
CA GLN A 582 3.84 2.08 33.29
C GLN A 582 2.53 1.82 34.04
N PRO A 583 1.99 0.59 34.02
CA PRO A 583 0.82 0.25 34.83
C PRO A 583 1.14 0.43 36.31
N ALA A 584 0.21 1.01 37.07
CA ALA A 584 0.31 1.01 38.52
C ALA A 584 0.01 -0.40 39.04
N VAL A 585 0.85 -0.90 39.95
CA VAL A 585 0.75 -2.27 40.47
C VAL A 585 -0.40 -2.35 41.48
N GLY A 586 -1.11 -3.49 41.48
CA GLY A 586 -2.25 -3.73 42.38
C GLY A 586 -1.91 -3.49 43.86
N GLY A 587 -2.76 -2.69 44.53
CA GLY A 587 -2.58 -2.24 45.92
C GLY A 587 -2.88 -0.74 46.13
N MET A 588 -3.10 0.03 45.07
CA MET A 588 -3.62 1.40 45.15
C MET A 588 -5.15 1.38 45.17
N ASP A 589 -5.77 2.08 46.11
CA ASP A 589 -7.23 2.20 46.22
C ASP A 589 -7.84 3.14 45.16
N ASP A 590 -6.99 3.96 44.52
CA ASP A 590 -7.39 4.93 43.51
C ASP A 590 -7.49 4.29 42.12
N GLU A 591 -8.72 4.03 41.67
CA GLU A 591 -8.98 3.48 40.34
C GLU A 591 -8.48 4.39 39.21
N ASP A 592 -8.50 5.72 39.35
CA ASP A 592 -8.06 6.63 38.30
C ASP A 592 -6.53 6.57 38.11
N LEU A 593 -5.79 6.45 39.22
CA LEU A 593 -4.33 6.25 39.19
C LEU A 593 -3.96 4.85 38.69
N LEU A 594 -4.71 3.82 39.08
CA LEU A 594 -4.56 2.47 38.54
C LEU A 594 -4.80 2.44 37.03
N LEU A 595 -5.81 3.16 36.56
CA LEU A 595 -6.19 3.18 35.15
C LEU A 595 -5.21 3.98 34.33
N ASN A 596 -4.81 5.17 34.76
CA ASN A 596 -3.99 6.05 33.95
C ASN A 596 -2.51 5.65 33.94
N GLY A 597 -2.03 4.96 34.97
CA GLY A 597 -0.62 4.57 35.10
C GLY A 597 0.32 5.78 35.19
N PHE A 598 1.62 5.51 35.13
CA PHE A 598 2.65 6.55 35.17
C PHE A 598 3.19 6.82 33.77
N ARG A 599 3.19 8.09 33.37
CA ARG A 599 3.77 8.55 32.10
C ARG A 599 5.29 8.32 32.11
N LEU A 600 5.79 7.62 31.10
CA LEU A 600 7.22 7.37 30.94
C LEU A 600 7.76 8.30 29.85
N ARG A 601 8.50 9.33 30.25
CA ARG A 601 9.11 10.29 29.31
C ARG A 601 9.95 9.61 28.22
N GLU A 602 10.66 8.54 28.56
CA GLU A 602 11.49 7.76 27.65
C GLU A 602 10.67 6.97 26.61
N ALA A 603 9.38 6.76 26.86
CA ALA A 603 8.47 5.98 26.03
C ALA A 603 7.28 6.80 25.50
N ASP A 604 7.28 8.14 25.68
CA ASP A 604 6.19 9.02 25.24
C ASP A 604 5.94 8.94 23.72
N GLU A 605 6.98 8.64 22.94
CA GLU A 605 6.89 8.46 21.49
C GLU A 605 6.54 7.03 21.06
N GLU A 606 6.53 6.08 22.00
CA GLU A 606 6.20 4.67 21.72
C GLU A 606 4.68 4.50 21.67
N HIS A 607 4.19 3.92 20.57
CA HIS A 607 2.75 3.83 20.31
C HIS A 607 2.36 2.57 19.53
N ASN A 608 1.06 2.27 19.51
CA ASN A 608 0.46 1.13 18.79
C ASN A 608 0.23 1.30 17.27
N ARG A 609 0.79 2.32 16.60
CA ARG A 609 0.84 2.32 15.12
C ARG A 609 1.86 1.28 14.66
N TRP A 610 1.41 0.02 14.62
CA TRP A 610 2.23 -1.11 14.27
C TRP A 610 2.35 -1.27 12.75
N ARG A 611 3.45 -1.88 12.31
CA ARG A 611 3.70 -2.21 10.91
C ARG A 611 2.67 -3.18 10.35
N ASP A 612 2.15 -4.07 11.19
CA ASP A 612 1.41 -5.26 10.81
C ASP A 612 -0.01 -5.35 11.44
N SER A 613 -0.42 -4.34 12.22
CA SER A 613 -1.79 -4.27 12.76
C SER A 613 -2.30 -2.84 12.96
N LEU A 614 -3.62 -2.71 13.09
CA LEU A 614 -4.37 -1.51 13.37
C LEU A 614 -5.24 -1.71 14.61
N TRP A 615 -5.20 -0.74 15.52
CA TRP A 615 -6.13 -0.63 16.64
C TRP A 615 -7.15 0.46 16.32
N LEU A 616 -8.38 0.07 16.00
CA LEU A 616 -9.42 0.97 15.53
C LEU A 616 -10.47 1.22 16.61
N MET A 617 -11.01 2.43 16.65
CA MET A 617 -12.07 2.87 17.55
C MET A 617 -13.26 3.36 16.74
N GLY A 618 -14.44 2.81 17.06
CA GLY A 618 -15.73 3.40 16.73
C GLY A 618 -16.40 3.97 17.97
N ARG A 619 -17.59 4.55 17.80
CA ARG A 619 -18.35 5.16 18.92
C ARG A 619 -18.66 4.18 20.05
N CYS A 620 -18.97 2.93 19.69
CA CYS A 620 -19.38 1.89 20.64
C CYS A 620 -18.59 0.59 20.43
N CYS A 621 -17.39 0.68 19.83
CA CYS A 621 -16.58 -0.50 19.53
C CYS A 621 -15.06 -0.26 19.53
N ARG A 622 -14.32 -1.37 19.59
CA ARG A 622 -12.90 -1.49 19.23
C ARG A 622 -12.75 -2.57 18.17
N VAL A 623 -11.88 -2.36 17.20
CA VAL A 623 -11.58 -3.36 16.17
C VAL A 623 -10.06 -3.53 16.06
N LEU A 624 -9.59 -4.76 16.27
CA LEU A 624 -8.22 -5.15 16.01
C LEU A 624 -8.14 -5.75 14.61
N VAL A 625 -7.35 -5.14 13.73
CA VAL A 625 -7.05 -5.69 12.41
C VAL A 625 -5.57 -6.03 12.36
N TYR A 626 -5.19 -7.27 12.08
CA TYR A 626 -3.78 -7.68 12.06
C TYR A 626 -3.46 -8.64 10.93
N ARG A 627 -2.24 -8.56 10.40
CA ARG A 627 -1.72 -9.59 9.48
C ARG A 627 -1.47 -10.89 10.24
N ASP A 628 -2.16 -11.93 9.79
CA ASP A 628 -2.04 -13.31 10.28
C ASP A 628 -1.23 -14.12 9.27
N GLY A 629 0.09 -14.03 9.37
CA GLY A 629 1.02 -14.59 8.38
C GLY A 629 1.20 -13.70 7.15
N ALA A 630 1.70 -14.28 6.06
CA ALA A 630 2.06 -13.52 4.87
C ALA A 630 0.84 -13.02 4.07
N ASN A 631 -0.19 -13.87 3.93
CA ASN A 631 -1.30 -13.66 3.00
C ASN A 631 -2.68 -13.66 3.66
N ALA A 632 -2.77 -13.45 4.98
CA ALA A 632 -4.07 -13.33 5.64
C ALA A 632 -4.14 -12.12 6.58
N VAL A 633 -5.35 -11.59 6.75
CA VAL A 633 -5.67 -10.50 7.65
C VAL A 633 -6.85 -10.93 8.52
N SER A 634 -6.69 -10.82 9.83
CA SER A 634 -7.75 -11.08 10.80
C SER A 634 -8.34 -9.76 11.29
N VAL A 635 -9.66 -9.68 11.33
CA VAL A 635 -10.45 -8.53 11.78
C VAL A 635 -11.32 -9.00 12.93
N LEU A 636 -11.06 -8.48 14.13
CA LEU A 636 -11.75 -8.86 15.36
C LEU A 636 -12.38 -7.63 15.98
N SER A 637 -13.68 -7.65 16.23
CA SER A 637 -14.41 -6.54 16.83
C SER A 637 -14.87 -6.85 18.25
N ALA A 638 -14.96 -5.80 19.05
CA ALA A 638 -15.50 -5.76 20.39
C ALA A 638 -16.49 -4.60 20.44
N GLU A 639 -17.73 -4.84 20.83
CA GLU A 639 -18.78 -3.82 20.87
C GLU A 639 -19.58 -3.91 22.17
N ASN A 640 -20.07 -2.76 22.65
CA ASN A 640 -20.91 -2.68 23.86
C ASN A 640 -22.40 -2.75 23.55
N THR A 641 -22.77 -2.41 22.32
CA THR A 641 -24.14 -2.42 21.81
C THR A 641 -24.18 -3.28 20.57
N SER A 642 -25.28 -3.99 20.34
CA SER A 642 -25.43 -4.79 19.12
C SER A 642 -25.23 -3.91 17.88
N ARG A 643 -24.40 -4.35 16.93
CA ARG A 643 -24.07 -3.63 15.69
C ARG A 643 -23.28 -2.33 15.92
N GLY A 644 -22.70 -2.13 17.10
CA GLY A 644 -21.86 -0.97 17.40
C GLY A 644 -20.59 -0.91 16.54
N SER A 645 -20.15 -2.04 15.98
CA SER A 645 -18.99 -2.16 15.10
C SER A 645 -19.27 -1.97 13.61
N GLU A 646 -20.54 -1.85 13.19
CA GLU A 646 -20.93 -1.86 11.77
C GLU A 646 -20.30 -0.72 10.96
N GLU A 647 -20.22 0.50 11.50
CA GLU A 647 -19.59 1.64 10.83
C GLU A 647 -18.11 1.38 10.53
N VAL A 648 -17.35 0.87 11.51
CA VAL A 648 -15.92 0.63 11.37
C VAL A 648 -15.65 -0.57 10.47
N LEU A 649 -16.43 -1.64 10.59
CA LEU A 649 -16.32 -2.81 9.74
C LEU A 649 -16.69 -2.49 8.29
N GLN A 650 -17.70 -1.65 8.06
CA GLN A 650 -18.03 -1.16 6.72
C GLN A 650 -16.91 -0.30 6.15
N ALA A 651 -16.30 0.58 6.95
CA ALA A 651 -15.16 1.36 6.50
C ALA A 651 -13.94 0.48 6.13
N VAL A 652 -13.69 -0.59 6.90
CA VAL A 652 -12.69 -1.62 6.57
C VAL A 652 -12.99 -2.27 5.22
N GLU A 653 -14.23 -2.66 5.00
CA GLU A 653 -14.66 -3.32 3.76
C GLU A 653 -14.57 -2.37 2.55
N ASP A 654 -15.07 -1.15 2.66
CA ASP A 654 -15.02 -0.13 1.61
C ASP A 654 -13.57 0.23 1.24
N ALA A 655 -12.70 0.35 2.25
CA ALA A 655 -11.28 0.62 2.04
C ALA A 655 -10.61 -0.50 1.23
N LEU A 656 -10.90 -1.76 1.58
CA LEU A 656 -10.32 -2.92 0.92
C LEU A 656 -10.88 -3.11 -0.49
N VAL A 657 -12.19 -3.03 -0.68
CA VAL A 657 -12.83 -3.12 -2.01
C VAL A 657 -12.30 -2.04 -2.95
N GLY A 658 -12.17 -0.80 -2.45
CA GLY A 658 -11.61 0.30 -3.23
C GLY A 658 -10.16 0.04 -3.66
N LEU A 659 -9.33 -0.53 -2.78
CA LEU A 659 -7.95 -0.89 -3.13
C LEU A 659 -7.89 -2.06 -4.12
N LEU A 660 -8.70 -3.11 -3.94
CA LEU A 660 -8.68 -4.29 -4.81
C LEU A 660 -9.06 -3.98 -6.26
N GLN A 661 -9.76 -2.88 -6.53
CA GLN A 661 -9.93 -2.40 -7.92
C GLN A 661 -8.60 -2.06 -8.59
N GLU A 662 -7.62 -1.58 -7.82
CA GLU A 662 -6.29 -1.21 -8.30
C GLU A 662 -5.33 -2.41 -8.43
N TYR A 663 -5.54 -3.46 -7.62
CA TYR A 663 -4.71 -4.66 -7.60
C TYR A 663 -5.42 -5.85 -8.24
N LYS A 664 -5.56 -5.82 -9.57
CA LYS A 664 -6.30 -6.83 -10.36
C LYS A 664 -5.82 -8.28 -10.19
N GLY A 665 -4.55 -8.49 -9.82
CA GLY A 665 -3.98 -9.82 -9.57
C GLY A 665 -4.22 -10.33 -8.15
N VAL A 666 -4.68 -9.47 -7.24
CA VAL A 666 -5.03 -9.85 -5.86
C VAL A 666 -6.48 -10.34 -5.84
N GLN A 667 -6.67 -11.55 -5.34
CA GLN A 667 -7.97 -12.15 -5.04
C GLN A 667 -8.05 -12.36 -3.53
N ARG A 668 -9.26 -12.22 -2.97
CA ARG A 668 -9.51 -12.50 -1.55
C ARG A 668 -10.67 -13.48 -1.37
N ARG A 669 -10.63 -14.22 -0.27
CA ARG A 669 -11.76 -14.94 0.32
C ARG A 669 -12.01 -14.42 1.71
N THR A 670 -13.29 -14.28 2.02
CA THR A 670 -13.73 -13.81 3.33
C THR A 670 -14.30 -15.00 4.10
N PHE A 671 -13.83 -15.16 5.32
CA PHE A 671 -14.29 -16.18 6.25
C PHE A 671 -14.83 -15.52 7.51
N VAL A 672 -15.93 -16.06 8.03
CA VAL A 672 -16.53 -15.68 9.30
C VAL A 672 -16.37 -16.82 10.30
N ALA A 673 -16.12 -16.49 11.56
CA ALA A 673 -15.96 -17.51 12.59
C ALA A 673 -17.26 -18.31 12.79
N CYS A 674 -17.12 -19.59 13.14
CA CYS A 674 -18.26 -20.42 13.51
C CYS A 674 -19.03 -19.82 14.69
N PRO A 675 -20.39 -19.76 14.66
CA PRO A 675 -21.18 -19.26 15.78
C PRO A 675 -21.10 -20.11 17.04
N ASN A 676 -20.78 -21.40 16.90
CA ASN A 676 -20.57 -22.26 18.06
C ASN A 676 -19.30 -21.83 18.79
N GLN A 677 -19.47 -21.43 20.05
CA GLN A 677 -18.41 -20.91 20.92
C GLN A 677 -17.33 -21.95 21.22
N ASP A 678 -17.66 -23.24 21.20
CA ASP A 678 -16.70 -24.33 21.36
C ASP A 678 -15.94 -24.67 20.07
N CYS A 679 -16.25 -24.00 18.97
CA CYS A 679 -15.68 -24.27 17.65
C CYS A 679 -14.75 -23.13 17.19
N GLY A 680 -13.47 -23.45 16.95
CA GLY A 680 -12.50 -22.56 16.29
C GLY A 680 -12.55 -22.57 14.76
N GLY A 681 -13.58 -23.20 14.17
CA GLY A 681 -13.74 -23.34 12.73
C GLY A 681 -14.15 -22.05 12.02
N TRP A 682 -13.86 -21.98 10.73
CA TRP A 682 -14.20 -20.85 9.85
C TRP A 682 -15.23 -21.28 8.80
N LEU A 683 -16.11 -20.36 8.42
CA LEU A 683 -17.13 -20.52 7.39
C LEU A 683 -16.89 -19.50 6.28
N GLU A 684 -16.97 -19.91 5.02
CA GLU A 684 -16.81 -18.99 3.89
C GLU A 684 -18.02 -18.06 3.75
N ALA A 685 -17.79 -16.74 3.77
CA ALA A 685 -18.84 -15.73 3.80
C ALA A 685 -19.77 -15.79 2.57
N ASP A 686 -19.22 -16.05 1.38
CA ASP A 686 -20.01 -16.15 0.14
C ASP A 686 -20.97 -17.36 0.16
N VAL A 687 -20.53 -18.47 0.77
CA VAL A 687 -21.36 -19.67 0.95
C VAL A 687 -22.45 -19.41 1.99
N VAL A 688 -22.12 -18.70 3.08
CA VAL A 688 -23.10 -18.26 4.09
C VAL A 688 -24.16 -17.34 3.45
N ALA A 689 -23.75 -16.39 2.60
CA ALA A 689 -24.66 -15.43 1.97
C ALA A 689 -25.60 -16.07 0.93
N SER A 690 -25.15 -17.12 0.24
CA SER A 690 -25.91 -17.80 -0.81
C SER A 690 -26.77 -18.98 -0.31
N SER A 691 -26.50 -19.50 0.89
CA SER A 691 -27.20 -20.65 1.45
C SER A 691 -28.24 -20.24 2.50
N VAL A 692 -29.30 -21.04 2.69
CA VAL A 692 -30.29 -20.83 3.77
C VAL A 692 -29.72 -21.30 5.12
N SER A 693 -29.02 -22.42 5.10
CA SER A 693 -28.34 -23.02 6.24
C SER A 693 -26.97 -23.52 5.82
N ILE A 694 -26.01 -23.50 6.74
CA ILE A 694 -24.64 -23.95 6.49
C ILE A 694 -24.15 -24.85 7.61
N THR A 695 -23.46 -25.93 7.24
CA THR A 695 -22.85 -26.85 8.20
C THR A 695 -21.37 -26.52 8.37
N CYS A 696 -20.94 -26.31 9.61
CA CYS A 696 -19.54 -26.05 9.89
C CYS A 696 -18.66 -27.29 9.59
N PRO A 697 -17.58 -27.16 8.82
CA PRO A 697 -16.72 -28.30 8.49
C PRO A 697 -16.00 -28.86 9.72
N THR A 698 -15.76 -28.03 10.74
CA THR A 698 -15.03 -28.40 11.96
C THR A 698 -15.92 -29.06 13.00
N CYS A 699 -16.98 -28.41 13.46
CA CYS A 699 -17.86 -28.96 14.51
C CYS A 699 -19.07 -29.74 13.98
N LYS A 700 -19.30 -29.76 12.66
CA LYS A 700 -20.42 -30.44 11.98
C LYS A 700 -21.82 -29.95 12.39
N GLN A 701 -21.93 -28.89 13.18
CA GLN A 701 -23.23 -28.27 13.49
C GLN A 701 -23.72 -27.42 12.31
N THR A 702 -25.04 -27.37 12.14
CA THR A 702 -25.70 -26.62 11.08
C THR A 702 -26.36 -25.39 11.67
N PHE A 703 -26.16 -24.24 11.02
CA PHE A 703 -26.66 -22.93 11.45
C PHE A 703 -27.49 -22.31 10.34
N GLU A 704 -28.51 -21.52 10.70
CA GLU A 704 -29.18 -20.65 9.74
C GLU A 704 -28.28 -19.46 9.40
N SER A 705 -28.18 -19.10 8.12
CA SER A 705 -27.27 -18.06 7.67
C SER A 705 -27.53 -16.69 8.33
N LYS A 706 -28.79 -16.40 8.66
CA LYS A 706 -29.18 -15.17 9.39
C LYS A 706 -28.53 -15.07 10.77
N GLN A 707 -28.29 -16.19 11.45
CA GLN A 707 -27.70 -16.23 12.80
C GLN A 707 -26.19 -15.94 12.78
N ILE A 708 -25.53 -16.14 11.65
CA ILE A 708 -24.08 -15.94 11.49
C ILE A 708 -23.74 -14.46 11.33
N VAL A 709 -24.54 -13.75 10.52
CA VAL A 709 -24.34 -12.32 10.19
C VAL A 709 -24.70 -11.41 11.37
N SER A 710 -25.55 -11.88 12.29
CA SER A 710 -26.09 -11.08 13.40
C SER A 710 -25.30 -11.19 14.70
N SER A 711 -24.01 -11.57 14.70
CA SER A 711 -23.24 -11.75 15.94
C SER A 711 -22.79 -10.43 16.58
N GLY A 712 -23.77 -9.62 16.98
CA GLY A 712 -23.61 -8.63 18.04
C GLY A 712 -24.08 -9.23 19.36
N ILE A 713 -23.12 -9.48 20.26
CA ILE A 713 -23.31 -10.05 21.61
C ILE A 713 -23.91 -11.47 21.59
N GLY A 714 -23.07 -12.48 21.32
CA GLY A 714 -23.48 -13.89 21.43
C GLY A 714 -23.92 -14.29 22.84
N PRO A 715 -24.72 -15.36 23.03
CA PRO A 715 -25.23 -15.80 24.34
C PRO A 715 -24.09 -16.08 25.36
N LEU A 716 -24.38 -15.95 26.66
CA LEU A 716 -23.42 -16.28 27.72
C LEU A 716 -23.18 -17.79 27.75
N GLY A 717 -22.03 -18.23 27.24
CA GLY A 717 -21.54 -19.60 27.29
C GLY A 717 -20.01 -19.58 27.43
N ALA A 718 -19.45 -20.55 28.14
CA ALA A 718 -18.02 -20.63 28.38
C ALA A 718 -17.32 -21.41 27.26
N PRO A 719 -16.68 -20.75 26.28
CA PRO A 719 -15.86 -21.43 25.29
C PRO A 719 -14.72 -22.22 25.97
N ARG A 720 -14.45 -23.43 25.47
CA ARG A 720 -13.27 -24.22 25.90
C ARG A 720 -11.97 -23.65 25.32
N PHE A 721 -11.48 -22.56 25.90
CA PHE A 721 -10.10 -22.13 25.70
C PHE A 721 -9.13 -23.01 26.49
N SER A 722 -7.88 -23.12 26.01
CA SER A 722 -6.86 -23.85 26.76
C SER A 722 -6.59 -23.16 28.09
N GLN A 723 -6.36 -23.96 29.14
CA GLN A 723 -6.08 -23.45 30.48
C GLN A 723 -4.90 -22.48 30.49
N THR A 724 -3.86 -22.80 29.71
CA THR A 724 -2.67 -21.95 29.55
C THR A 724 -3.02 -20.56 29.03
N LEU A 725 -3.92 -20.47 28.04
CA LEU A 725 -4.28 -19.21 27.39
C LEU A 725 -5.20 -18.36 28.27
N LEU A 726 -6.07 -19.01 29.07
CA LEU A 726 -6.87 -18.33 30.10
C LEU A 726 -6.01 -17.79 31.25
N VAL A 727 -4.99 -18.53 31.68
CA VAL A 727 -4.03 -18.08 32.70
C VAL A 727 -3.24 -16.88 32.19
N GLU A 728 -2.66 -16.96 30.98
CA GLU A 728 -1.94 -15.83 30.37
C GLU A 728 -2.84 -14.58 30.20
N ALA A 729 -4.10 -14.77 29.80
CA ALA A 729 -5.08 -13.68 29.76
C ALA A 729 -5.32 -13.10 31.15
N GLY A 730 -5.55 -13.94 32.16
CA GLY A 730 -5.78 -13.52 33.54
C GLY A 730 -4.60 -12.76 34.14
N GLU A 731 -3.37 -13.20 33.90
CA GLU A 731 -2.13 -12.52 34.31
C GLU A 731 -1.94 -11.17 33.63
N LEU A 732 -2.29 -11.06 32.34
CA LEU A 732 -2.21 -9.79 31.63
C LEU A 732 -3.26 -8.80 32.12
N LEU A 733 -4.47 -9.27 32.43
CA LEU A 733 -5.53 -8.44 32.97
C LEU A 733 -5.19 -7.93 34.37
N ALA A 734 -4.74 -8.83 35.25
CA ALA A 734 -4.32 -8.49 36.61
C ALA A 734 -3.17 -7.47 36.65
N PHE A 735 -2.37 -7.42 35.57
CA PHE A 735 -1.26 -6.49 35.45
C PHE A 735 -1.68 -5.04 35.15
N CYS A 736 -2.91 -4.80 34.68
CA CYS A 736 -3.34 -3.46 34.27
C CYS A 736 -4.75 -3.07 34.72
N LEU A 737 -5.49 -3.97 35.38
CA LEU A 737 -6.84 -3.75 35.85
C LEU A 737 -6.98 -4.18 37.30
N SER A 738 -7.88 -3.54 38.05
CA SER A 738 -8.27 -3.99 39.38
C SER A 738 -8.87 -5.40 39.31
N HIS A 739 -8.77 -6.18 40.39
CA HIS A 739 -9.35 -7.52 40.45
C HIS A 739 -10.85 -7.51 40.10
N ARG A 740 -11.57 -6.49 40.58
CA ARG A 740 -12.98 -6.21 40.25
C ARG A 740 -13.21 -5.99 38.75
N SER A 741 -12.37 -5.18 38.11
CA SER A 741 -12.46 -4.94 36.66
C SER A 741 -12.09 -6.18 35.84
N CYS A 742 -11.14 -7.00 36.31
CA CYS A 742 -10.82 -8.29 35.70
C CYS A 742 -12.04 -9.24 35.71
N LEU A 743 -12.71 -9.36 36.87
CA LEU A 743 -13.92 -10.17 37.01
C LEU A 743 -15.04 -9.66 36.10
N HIS A 744 -15.24 -8.33 36.02
CA HIS A 744 -16.22 -7.72 35.13
C HIS A 744 -15.91 -8.06 33.66
N MET A 745 -14.66 -7.92 33.22
CA MET A 745 -14.25 -8.22 31.85
C MET A 745 -14.41 -9.71 31.51
N CYS A 746 -14.01 -10.61 32.40
CA CYS A 746 -14.17 -12.06 32.22
C CYS A 746 -15.65 -12.47 32.20
N ARG A 747 -16.48 -11.86 33.07
CA ARG A 747 -17.93 -12.05 33.08
C ARG A 747 -18.56 -11.57 31.77
N TYR A 748 -18.11 -10.41 31.26
CA TYR A 748 -18.54 -9.92 29.96
C TYR A 748 -18.20 -10.92 28.86
N LEU A 749 -16.98 -11.47 28.85
CA LEU A 749 -16.52 -12.43 27.84
C LEU A 749 -17.13 -13.84 28.00
N GLY A 750 -17.77 -14.14 29.14
CA GLY A 750 -18.29 -15.46 29.45
C GLY A 750 -17.21 -16.49 29.81
N ILE A 751 -16.02 -16.06 30.21
CA ILE A 751 -14.88 -16.93 30.54
C ILE A 751 -14.55 -16.92 32.04
N PRO A 752 -14.02 -18.01 32.60
CA PRO A 752 -13.56 -18.00 33.99
C PRO A 752 -12.29 -17.15 34.13
N TYR A 753 -12.21 -16.36 35.20
CA TYR A 753 -10.97 -15.67 35.56
C TYR A 753 -9.95 -16.67 36.13
N LYS A 754 -8.75 -16.68 35.56
CA LYS A 754 -7.64 -17.60 35.90
C LYS A 754 -6.34 -16.85 36.22
N GLY A 755 -6.45 -15.60 36.67
CA GLY A 755 -5.31 -14.77 37.07
C GLY A 755 -5.02 -14.84 38.58
N PRO A 756 -3.98 -14.13 39.05
CA PRO A 756 -3.63 -14.07 40.47
C PRO A 756 -4.74 -13.40 41.30
N SER A 757 -5.17 -14.06 42.38
CA SER A 757 -6.13 -13.51 43.35
C SER A 757 -5.43 -12.55 44.33
N PRO A 758 -6.11 -11.50 44.83
CA PRO A 758 -5.53 -10.57 45.80
C PRO A 758 -5.14 -11.30 47.09
N ALA A 759 -3.96 -10.99 47.63
CA ALA A 759 -3.39 -11.67 48.81
C ALA A 759 -3.96 -11.17 50.17
N ARG A 760 -5.11 -10.48 50.19
CA ARG A 760 -5.75 -9.95 51.41
C ARG A 760 -7.26 -9.87 51.25
N GLU A 761 -7.93 -10.93 51.67
CA GLU A 761 -9.29 -10.94 52.22
C GLU A 761 -9.41 -12.21 53.10
N GLU A 762 -8.55 -12.29 54.12
CA GLU A 762 -8.90 -13.04 55.32
C GLU A 762 -9.95 -12.19 56.06
N SER A 763 -11.11 -12.78 56.34
CA SER A 763 -12.26 -12.24 57.08
C SER A 763 -13.10 -11.16 56.38
N VAL A 764 -14.09 -11.54 55.56
CA VAL A 764 -15.54 -11.23 55.71
C VAL A 764 -16.33 -12.10 54.71
N GLU A 765 -16.39 -13.42 54.91
CA GLU A 765 -17.44 -14.27 54.31
C GLU A 765 -17.85 -15.33 55.32
N ALA A 766 -18.54 -14.87 56.37
CA ALA A 766 -19.28 -15.71 57.30
C ALA A 766 -20.38 -14.86 57.95
N GLU A 767 -21.34 -14.37 57.16
CA GLU A 767 -22.66 -13.90 57.62
C GLU A 767 -23.48 -13.41 56.41
N ALA A 768 -24.20 -14.32 55.75
CA ALA A 768 -25.39 -13.99 54.94
C ALA A 768 -26.13 -15.27 54.51
N ASP A 769 -26.51 -16.12 55.47
CA ASP A 769 -27.64 -17.03 55.30
C ASP A 769 -28.86 -16.37 55.96
N SER A 770 -29.68 -15.68 55.18
CA SER A 770 -31.16 -15.60 55.30
C SER A 770 -31.76 -14.37 54.59
N GLU A 771 -32.87 -14.65 53.90
CA GLU A 771 -33.92 -13.72 53.46
C GLU A 771 -33.71 -12.89 52.18
N SER A 772 -34.26 -13.47 51.10
CA SER A 772 -35.08 -12.84 50.06
C SER A 772 -35.09 -11.30 49.99
N ASP A 773 -34.55 -10.74 48.90
CA ASP A 773 -35.36 -9.81 48.10
C ASP A 773 -34.89 -9.66 46.66
N SER A 774 -35.84 -9.75 45.75
CA SER A 774 -35.71 -9.41 44.35
C SER A 774 -35.46 -7.91 44.18
N ARG A 775 -34.19 -7.48 44.06
CA ARG A 775 -33.71 -6.20 43.44
C ARG A 775 -32.22 -5.91 43.78
N GLN A 776 -31.31 -6.85 43.50
CA GLN A 776 -29.86 -6.58 43.54
C GLN A 776 -29.23 -6.71 42.15
N THR A 777 -29.55 -5.72 41.32
CA THR A 777 -28.64 -5.20 40.29
C THR A 777 -28.19 -3.84 40.84
N ASP A 778 -26.88 -3.57 40.87
CA ASP A 778 -26.24 -2.30 41.28
C ASP A 778 -25.75 -2.16 42.73
N ALA A 779 -25.14 -3.21 43.30
CA ALA A 779 -24.27 -3.09 44.48
C ALA A 779 -22.77 -3.31 44.15
N LEU A 780 -22.37 -3.06 42.91
CA LEU A 780 -21.01 -3.21 42.41
C LEU A 780 -20.53 -1.83 41.96
N GLY A 781 -19.50 -1.30 42.63
CA GLY A 781 -18.95 0.05 42.44
C GLY A 781 -18.45 0.34 41.01
N THR A 782 -17.81 1.49 40.83
CA THR A 782 -17.26 1.92 39.53
C THR A 782 -16.43 0.78 38.91
N HIS A 783 -16.84 0.32 37.72
CA HIS A 783 -16.13 -0.69 36.96
C HIS A 783 -15.73 -0.09 35.63
N VAL A 784 -14.57 -0.49 35.14
CA VAL A 784 -14.05 -0.03 33.85
C VAL A 784 -14.89 -0.61 32.72
N GLU A 785 -15.43 0.25 31.87
CA GLU A 785 -16.14 -0.15 30.65
C GLU A 785 -15.25 -1.07 29.79
N TYR A 786 -15.80 -2.17 29.29
CA TYR A 786 -15.06 -3.22 28.57
C TYR A 786 -14.12 -2.68 27.46
N LEU A 787 -14.57 -1.70 26.67
CA LEU A 787 -13.76 -1.11 25.60
C LEU A 787 -12.56 -0.30 26.14
N HIS A 788 -12.74 0.38 27.28
CA HIS A 788 -11.65 1.07 27.95
C HIS A 788 -10.67 0.06 28.56
N ALA A 789 -11.17 -1.03 29.13
CA ALA A 789 -10.32 -2.12 29.63
C ALA A 789 -9.45 -2.72 28.52
N LEU A 790 -9.99 -2.87 27.30
CA LEU A 790 -9.20 -3.30 26.14
C LEU A 790 -8.08 -2.31 25.77
N ASP A 791 -8.34 -1.01 25.82
CA ASP A 791 -7.29 0.00 25.58
C ASP A 791 -6.15 -0.13 26.61
N LYS A 792 -6.48 -0.44 27.89
CA LYS A 792 -5.50 -0.70 28.95
C LYS A 792 -4.73 -1.99 28.76
N VAL A 793 -5.37 -3.05 28.26
CA VAL A 793 -4.69 -4.29 27.88
C VAL A 793 -3.66 -4.00 26.77
N VAL A 794 -4.04 -3.23 25.74
CA VAL A 794 -3.10 -2.82 24.68
C VAL A 794 -1.93 -2.03 25.26
N GLN A 795 -2.20 -1.06 26.14
CA GLN A 795 -1.17 -0.27 26.83
C GLN A 795 -0.20 -1.13 27.64
N ALA A 796 -0.73 -2.10 28.39
CA ALA A 796 0.05 -3.03 29.20
C ALA A 796 0.96 -3.93 28.35
N VAL A 797 0.45 -4.41 27.22
CA VAL A 797 1.23 -5.21 26.27
C VAL A 797 2.34 -4.38 25.61
N LEU A 798 2.05 -3.13 25.24
CA LEU A 798 3.07 -2.21 24.74
C LEU A 798 4.17 -1.97 25.78
N PHE A 799 3.80 -1.75 27.05
CA PHE A 799 4.76 -1.57 28.13
C PHE A 799 5.66 -2.79 28.33
N ARG A 800 5.10 -4.00 28.38
CA ARG A 800 5.90 -5.24 28.47
C ARG A 800 6.86 -5.38 27.28
N SER A 801 6.39 -5.09 26.07
CA SER A 801 7.22 -5.14 24.86
C SER A 801 8.31 -4.07 24.85
N TRP A 802 8.02 -2.88 25.40
CA TRP A 802 9.00 -1.82 25.57
C TRP A 802 10.09 -2.22 26.56
N MET A 803 9.73 -2.72 27.74
CA MET A 803 10.71 -3.19 28.74
C MET A 803 11.66 -4.25 28.16
N GLN A 804 11.11 -5.25 27.46
CA GLN A 804 11.93 -6.30 26.83
C GLN A 804 12.94 -5.74 25.83
N ARG A 805 12.54 -4.75 25.02
CA ARG A 805 13.45 -4.11 24.05
C ARG A 805 14.51 -3.27 24.73
N THR A 806 14.16 -2.53 25.77
CA THR A 806 15.11 -1.71 26.53
C THR A 806 16.15 -2.59 27.23
N GLU A 807 15.72 -3.68 27.85
CA GLU A 807 16.61 -4.68 28.45
C GLU A 807 17.55 -5.32 27.41
N GLU A 808 17.03 -5.67 26.23
CA GLU A 808 17.85 -6.24 25.16
C GLU A 808 18.88 -5.24 24.62
N GLN A 809 18.49 -3.97 24.43
CA GLN A 809 19.41 -2.91 24.01
C GLN A 809 20.51 -2.69 25.04
N GLU A 810 20.16 -2.64 26.32
CA GLU A 810 21.12 -2.48 27.41
C GLU A 810 22.06 -3.70 27.49
N ARG A 811 21.54 -4.92 27.29
CA ARG A 811 22.36 -6.14 27.20
C ARG A 811 23.34 -6.08 26.02
N ARG A 812 22.90 -5.61 24.86
CA ARG A 812 23.78 -5.43 23.68
C ARG A 812 24.85 -4.37 23.93
N ARG A 813 24.50 -3.28 24.61
CA ARG A 813 25.45 -2.22 24.99
C ARG A 813 26.54 -2.75 25.92
N ARG A 814 26.16 -3.51 26.96
CA ARG A 814 27.13 -4.16 27.87
C ARG A 814 28.07 -5.13 27.14
N MET A 815 27.54 -5.93 26.20
CA MET A 815 28.38 -6.83 25.40
C MET A 815 29.40 -6.10 24.50
N LEU A 816 29.07 -4.89 24.02
CA LEU A 816 30.00 -4.06 23.24
C LEU A 816 31.04 -3.36 24.12
N GLU A 817 30.69 -3.03 25.37
CA GLU A 817 31.62 -2.45 26.35
C GLU A 817 32.60 -3.51 26.91
N ASP A 818 32.19 -4.78 26.98
CA ASP A 818 33.01 -5.91 27.44
C ASP A 818 33.88 -6.55 26.34
N GLU A 819 33.79 -6.11 25.07
CA GLU A 819 34.79 -6.53 24.07
C GLU A 819 36.14 -5.91 24.42
N PRO A 820 37.20 -6.72 24.69
CA PRO A 820 38.51 -6.17 24.97
C PRO A 820 38.97 -5.42 23.73
N THR A 821 39.07 -4.10 23.84
CA THR A 821 39.73 -3.25 22.84
C THR A 821 41.02 -3.97 22.42
N PRO A 822 41.19 -4.36 21.14
CA PRO A 822 42.44 -4.96 20.73
C PRO A 822 43.52 -3.94 21.05
N ALA A 823 44.44 -4.34 21.93
CA ALA A 823 45.59 -3.53 22.29
C ALA A 823 46.43 -3.33 21.04
N PHE A 824 46.12 -2.29 20.27
CA PHE A 824 47.03 -1.70 19.31
C PHE A 824 48.05 -0.89 20.11
N PHE A 825 49.14 -1.58 20.46
CA PHE A 825 50.46 -1.02 20.70
C PHE A 825 51.44 -1.65 19.71
#